data_AF-A0A517TQM0-F1
#
_entry.id   AF-A0A517TQM0-F1
#
_cell.length_a   1.000
_cell.length_b   1.000
_cell.length_c   1.000
_cell.angle_alpha   90.00
_cell.angle_beta   90.00
_cell.angle_gamma   90.00
#
_symmetry.space_group_name_H-M   'P 1'
#
loop_
_entity.id
_entity.type
_entity.pdbx_description
1 polymer ?
#
loop_
_entity_poly.entity_id
_entity_poly.type
_entity_poly.pdbx_seq_one_letter_code
_entity_poly.pdbx_strand_id
1 'polypeptide(L)'
;MPSIHLSLFRCCLLAQLLLALTEAPAQQVKVSISNADQIAALFPDTSLPTDAFKELDRELFTTNFHNQGRRTPGAVDYVRALITYSAPDDIRNVQSKGTTFTLSPVADYQAFVDAIDYGKVLESNEARRALKIEIDPQEIDLDKLRDRASTKGALTQFDMRFPTAGEGQATISLRNRDRDEDDLEGRLGADFEAGDHIEIVLNKKPLYGVAQRIKKGSFSSVLVEVKLSDLESFAKKVRKRSLRTRLERAGELVFWAPAERLRKLDGPPRAAHAERTWSDTTGKYQVVATYGGVEGDRVVLKKPNGKQTKVPLAKLSEADRRYVQEAQGDSNPFVASRGAGGSMRADWSGVQTIRPRISRKWKWAPPALPKPESPQVRVDSLDLSPTPGESGHSESLERLFVARDGRSAVALLEQKAYQGRNYLQRLDFAAGDSERIVECPPDSVVLDVLPEERLVLLRSEDRNATRLYLKRMESDELKPVSDFNADPPGSFHKGIDGARLLSGGRLLTYGTLGDSVIWDGARAKALHRLKFETRGGSGLELGPQGRFLFANAEGGIAIIDTETGEHVASIPHSLSSIKRISVDRRLQRLAIASGDMIITIDLRTGEMIDGFSGGLVEKGEVDFIEDLLLVDDRYLVAPKYPLLLWQYVMATSGSYDNLLTVHGGRMWYVARTGGSIDGAWSVASAETPHTAIRDKLAELGDLDELVILSPGDRVVVSADTDLPADQETRVYDAVVSAFKQSGYLVVDESAADASAKQAVVTCKRAAKPIEVLIANPKAKPPADNPQAFKPPRGFAVPSHRPAWFGAPGGSTNWMYEKHTVTPYNSSVTIRQGDSILWSDRAEIQPGQSFSPTAKGSVQDVLNMLSKPDLKRLEEIVLPGRICRSGPVGGGYGATLLDADGVLEDYLGEEE
;
A
#
# COMPACT_ATOMS: atom_id res chain seq x y z
N MET A 1 -38.69 -50.44 19.70
CA MET A 1 -37.61 -49.66 20.34
C MET A 1 -36.93 -48.84 19.24
N PRO A 2 -37.18 -47.52 19.19
CA PRO A 2 -36.21 -46.57 19.77
C PRO A 2 -36.92 -45.35 20.40
N SER A 3 -36.75 -45.17 21.72
CA SER A 3 -37.34 -44.04 22.45
C SER A 3 -36.47 -43.59 23.64
N ILE A 4 -35.15 -43.73 23.54
CA ILE A 4 -34.23 -43.43 24.67
C ILE A 4 -33.11 -42.42 24.32
N HIS A 5 -32.80 -42.15 23.05
CA HIS A 5 -31.71 -41.23 22.70
C HIS A 5 -32.10 -39.75 22.51
N LEU A 6 -33.40 -39.40 22.38
CA LEU A 6 -33.82 -38.00 22.21
C LEU A 6 -34.02 -37.23 23.53
N SER A 7 -34.14 -37.91 24.68
CA SER A 7 -34.40 -37.28 25.97
C SER A 7 -33.13 -36.91 26.74
N LEU A 8 -32.02 -37.62 26.54
CA LEU A 8 -30.74 -37.33 27.21
C LEU A 8 -30.00 -36.14 26.58
N PHE A 9 -30.09 -35.96 25.26
CA PHE A 9 -29.39 -34.85 24.58
C PHE A 9 -30.10 -33.49 24.76
N ARG A 10 -31.45 -33.49 24.84
CA ARG A 10 -32.21 -32.27 25.17
C ARG A 10 -32.01 -31.83 26.63
N CYS A 11 -31.81 -32.76 27.57
CA CYS A 11 -31.51 -32.39 28.96
C CYS A 11 -30.08 -31.85 29.14
N CYS A 12 -29.07 -32.38 28.44
CA CYS A 12 -27.70 -31.86 28.53
C CYS A 12 -27.53 -30.49 27.87
N LEU A 13 -28.19 -30.23 26.72
CA LEU A 13 -28.06 -28.96 26.01
C LEU A 13 -28.90 -27.84 26.65
N LEU A 14 -30.10 -28.14 27.18
CA LEU A 14 -30.83 -27.16 28.00
C LEU A 14 -30.10 -26.89 29.33
N ALA A 15 -29.48 -27.90 29.96
CA ALA A 15 -28.69 -27.68 31.18
C ALA A 15 -27.46 -26.80 30.90
N GLN A 16 -26.74 -27.01 29.79
CA GLN A 16 -25.60 -26.16 29.43
C GLN A 16 -26.00 -24.75 28.97
N LEU A 17 -27.13 -24.57 28.28
CA LEU A 17 -27.64 -23.23 27.94
C LEU A 17 -28.26 -22.50 29.12
N LEU A 18 -28.88 -23.20 30.08
CA LEU A 18 -29.38 -22.61 31.32
C LEU A 18 -28.24 -22.25 32.30
N LEU A 19 -27.16 -23.04 32.37
CA LEU A 19 -25.96 -22.65 33.14
C LEU A 19 -25.25 -21.44 32.53
N ALA A 20 -25.12 -21.38 31.21
CA ALA A 20 -24.42 -20.26 30.55
C ALA A 20 -25.20 -18.92 30.57
N LEU A 21 -26.53 -18.95 30.67
CA LEU A 21 -27.36 -17.74 30.71
C LEU A 21 -27.75 -17.28 32.13
N THR A 22 -27.37 -18.01 33.18
CA THR A 22 -27.67 -17.61 34.57
C THR A 22 -26.45 -17.30 35.45
N GLU A 23 -25.22 -17.67 35.05
CA GLU A 23 -24.04 -17.49 35.94
C GLU A 23 -23.14 -16.27 35.64
N ALA A 24 -23.24 -15.64 34.47
CA ALA A 24 -22.30 -14.57 34.06
C ALA A 24 -22.25 -13.31 34.97
N PRO A 25 -23.34 -12.83 35.62
CA PRO A 25 -23.25 -11.71 36.56
C PRO A 25 -22.96 -12.13 38.01
N ALA A 26 -23.08 -13.42 38.36
CA ALA A 26 -23.03 -13.88 39.77
C ALA A 26 -21.61 -14.00 40.35
N GLN A 27 -20.58 -14.09 39.49
CA GLN A 27 -19.16 -14.23 39.88
C GLN A 27 -18.32 -12.98 39.54
N GLN A 28 -18.96 -11.84 39.27
CA GLN A 28 -18.27 -10.58 39.02
C GLN A 28 -18.21 -9.73 40.28
N VAL A 29 -17.03 -9.18 40.57
CA VAL A 29 -16.82 -8.26 41.69
C VAL A 29 -16.29 -6.93 41.19
N LYS A 30 -16.86 -5.83 41.69
CA LYS A 30 -16.42 -4.47 41.39
C LYS A 30 -15.62 -3.88 42.54
N VAL A 31 -14.38 -3.51 42.28
CA VAL A 31 -13.48 -2.85 43.24
C VAL A 31 -13.27 -1.41 42.83
N SER A 32 -13.58 -0.44 43.69
CA SER A 32 -13.33 0.99 43.45
C SER A 32 -12.23 1.52 44.36
N ILE A 33 -11.24 2.22 43.79
CA ILE A 33 -10.09 2.74 44.54
C ILE A 33 -10.35 4.20 44.94
N SER A 34 -10.32 4.49 46.25
CA SER A 34 -10.63 5.84 46.78
C SER A 34 -9.46 6.83 46.67
N ASN A 35 -8.22 6.36 46.81
CA ASN A 35 -7.00 7.17 46.77
C ASN A 35 -6.25 7.05 45.43
N ALA A 36 -6.96 6.82 44.32
CA ALA A 36 -6.37 6.60 43.02
C ALA A 36 -5.45 7.74 42.53
N ASP A 37 -5.76 9.00 42.87
CA ASP A 37 -4.92 10.14 42.52
C ASP A 37 -3.58 10.14 43.26
N GLN A 38 -3.57 9.67 44.52
CA GLN A 38 -2.35 9.52 45.32
C GLN A 38 -1.48 8.40 44.75
N ILE A 39 -2.08 7.28 44.35
CA ILE A 39 -1.37 6.17 43.71
C ILE A 39 -0.82 6.61 42.35
N ALA A 40 -1.61 7.34 41.55
CA ALA A 40 -1.17 7.84 40.25
C ALA A 40 0.02 8.80 40.37
N ALA A 41 0.12 9.57 41.45
CA ALA A 41 1.25 10.47 41.72
C ALA A 41 2.57 9.74 42.03
N LEU A 42 2.54 8.43 42.32
CA LEU A 42 3.74 7.62 42.55
C LEU A 42 4.46 7.23 41.24
N PHE A 43 3.81 7.43 40.09
CA PHE A 43 4.34 6.99 38.79
C PHE A 43 4.58 8.17 37.84
N PRO A 44 5.66 8.15 37.03
CA PRO A 44 5.82 9.11 35.95
C PRO A 44 4.66 8.97 34.94
N ASP A 45 4.16 10.08 34.39
CA ASP A 45 3.08 10.08 33.39
C ASP A 45 3.61 9.58 32.04
N THR A 46 3.76 8.27 31.90
CA THR A 46 4.25 7.58 30.71
C THR A 46 3.37 7.78 29.48
N SER A 47 2.13 8.27 29.67
CA SER A 47 1.20 8.58 28.59
C SER A 47 1.36 10.01 28.05
N LEU A 48 2.09 10.88 28.75
CA LEU A 48 2.21 12.30 28.43
C LEU A 48 2.81 12.59 27.05
N PRO A 49 3.94 11.95 26.63
CA PRO A 49 4.47 12.16 25.28
C PRO A 49 3.47 11.69 24.21
N THR A 50 2.85 10.53 24.43
CA THR A 50 1.90 9.93 23.49
C THR A 50 0.66 10.80 23.30
N ASP A 51 0.09 11.32 24.39
CA ASP A 51 -1.09 12.20 24.32
C ASP A 51 -0.75 13.55 23.67
N ALA A 52 0.44 14.11 23.94
CA ALA A 52 0.92 15.34 23.34
C ALA A 52 1.11 15.22 21.83
N PHE A 53 1.71 14.13 21.34
CA PHE A 53 1.91 13.91 19.91
C PHE A 53 0.60 13.62 19.17
N LYS A 54 -0.29 12.79 19.72
CA LYS A 54 -1.63 12.53 19.14
C LYS A 54 -2.43 13.79 18.86
N GLU A 55 -2.26 14.81 19.69
CA GLU A 55 -3.00 16.07 19.54
C GLU A 55 -2.38 17.00 18.50
N LEU A 56 -1.05 17.03 18.42
CA LEU A 56 -0.33 17.96 17.55
C LEU A 56 -0.16 17.42 16.12
N ASP A 57 -0.01 16.10 15.96
CA ASP A 57 0.24 15.44 14.68
C ASP A 57 -0.27 13.99 14.68
N ARG A 58 -1.43 13.76 14.05
CA ARG A 58 -2.03 12.41 13.93
C ARG A 58 -1.27 11.48 12.99
N GLU A 59 -0.51 12.00 12.02
CA GLU A 59 0.22 11.20 11.03
C GLU A 59 1.52 10.64 11.63
N LEU A 60 2.15 11.34 12.57
CA LEU A 60 3.28 10.82 13.33
C LEU A 60 2.87 9.75 14.35
N PHE A 61 1.64 9.80 14.86
CA PHE A 61 1.11 8.81 15.80
C PHE A 61 0.98 7.40 15.21
N THR A 62 0.81 7.25 13.89
CA THR A 62 0.72 5.93 13.24
C THR A 62 2.08 5.28 13.01
N THR A 63 3.18 6.01 13.20
CA THR A 63 4.55 5.50 13.09
C THR A 63 5.10 5.11 14.46
N ASN A 64 5.92 4.06 14.51
CA ASN A 64 6.40 3.34 15.70
C ASN A 64 7.23 4.17 16.72
N PHE A 65 6.84 5.40 17.07
CA PHE A 65 7.41 6.19 18.17
C PHE A 65 7.36 5.43 19.51
N HIS A 66 6.48 4.42 19.65
CA HIS A 66 6.23 3.74 20.92
C HIS A 66 6.04 2.21 20.83
N ASN A 67 6.11 1.59 19.65
CA ASN A 67 5.67 0.19 19.50
C ASN A 67 6.73 -0.88 19.80
N GLN A 68 8.00 -0.51 20.04
CA GLN A 68 9.05 -1.50 20.36
C GLN A 68 9.65 -1.36 21.76
N GLY A 69 9.16 -0.41 22.57
CA GLY A 69 9.34 -0.47 24.02
C GLY A 69 8.06 -1.01 24.63
N ARG A 70 8.10 -2.18 25.30
CA ARG A 70 7.00 -2.61 26.16
C ARG A 70 6.58 -1.43 27.04
N ARG A 71 5.26 -1.17 27.14
CA ARG A 71 4.71 -0.13 28.03
C ARG A 71 5.38 -0.25 29.40
N THR A 72 6.02 0.81 29.86
CA THR A 72 6.42 0.91 31.26
C THR A 72 5.15 0.78 32.10
N PRO A 73 5.05 -0.22 32.99
CA PRO A 73 3.82 -0.46 33.76
C PRO A 73 3.43 0.80 34.53
N GLY A 74 2.18 1.25 34.38
CA GLY A 74 1.66 2.43 35.07
C GLY A 74 0.87 2.06 36.32
N ALA A 75 0.36 3.06 37.05
CA ALA A 75 -0.42 2.88 38.28
C ALA A 75 -1.52 1.81 38.16
N VAL A 76 -2.23 1.76 37.01
CA VAL A 76 -3.29 0.78 36.75
C VAL A 76 -2.75 -0.65 36.66
N ASP A 77 -1.55 -0.84 36.10
CA ASP A 77 -0.93 -2.16 35.96
C ASP A 77 -0.47 -2.70 37.32
N TYR A 78 0.10 -1.84 38.17
CA TYR A 78 0.47 -2.17 39.54
C TYR A 78 -0.74 -2.49 40.42
N VAL A 79 -1.80 -1.68 40.36
CA VAL A 79 -3.04 -1.95 41.10
C VAL A 79 -3.70 -3.23 40.60
N ARG A 80 -3.69 -3.48 39.29
CA ARG A 80 -4.19 -4.74 38.71
C ARG A 80 -3.39 -5.93 39.22
N ALA A 81 -2.07 -5.84 39.24
CA ALA A 81 -1.19 -6.88 39.76
C ALA A 81 -1.49 -7.16 41.24
N LEU A 82 -1.55 -6.11 42.06
CA LEU A 82 -1.83 -6.20 43.49
C LEU A 82 -3.14 -6.93 43.77
N ILE A 83 -4.22 -6.52 43.10
CA ILE A 83 -5.55 -7.14 43.26
C ILE A 83 -5.54 -8.59 42.74
N THR A 84 -4.89 -8.85 41.60
CA THR A 84 -4.88 -10.19 40.98
C THR A 84 -4.08 -11.19 41.81
N TYR A 85 -2.90 -10.80 42.30
CA TYR A 85 -2.01 -11.70 43.02
C TYR A 85 -2.36 -11.86 44.50
N SER A 86 -3.16 -10.94 45.06
CA SER A 86 -3.65 -11.05 46.45
C SER A 86 -5.04 -11.69 46.55
N ALA A 87 -5.75 -11.86 45.43
CA ALA A 87 -7.04 -12.55 45.43
C ALA A 87 -6.88 -14.06 45.77
N PRO A 88 -7.79 -14.66 46.57
CA PRO A 88 -7.76 -16.09 46.85
C PRO A 88 -8.14 -16.93 45.62
N ASP A 89 -8.99 -16.38 44.74
CA ASP A 89 -9.41 -17.01 43.49
C ASP A 89 -8.42 -16.75 42.33
N ASP A 90 -8.40 -17.65 41.33
CA ASP A 90 -7.69 -17.47 40.06
C ASP A 90 -8.47 -16.51 39.14
N ILE A 91 -8.19 -15.20 39.28
CA ILE A 91 -8.85 -14.15 38.51
C ILE A 91 -8.34 -14.15 37.07
N ARG A 92 -9.15 -14.67 36.15
CA ARG A 92 -8.80 -14.77 34.72
C ARG A 92 -9.05 -13.50 33.92
N ASN A 93 -9.98 -12.66 34.38
CA ASN A 93 -10.39 -11.45 33.67
C ASN A 93 -10.44 -10.25 34.63
N VAL A 94 -9.67 -9.21 34.31
CA VAL A 94 -9.64 -7.94 35.05
C VAL A 94 -9.84 -6.79 34.07
N GLN A 95 -10.97 -6.10 34.17
CA GLN A 95 -11.29 -4.92 33.37
C GLN A 95 -11.22 -3.66 34.23
N SER A 96 -10.53 -2.62 33.75
CA SER A 96 -10.40 -1.34 34.45
C SER A 96 -11.12 -0.22 33.70
N LYS A 97 -11.96 0.55 34.39
CA LYS A 97 -12.60 1.76 33.86
C LYS A 97 -12.47 2.88 34.89
N GLY A 98 -11.55 3.82 34.64
CA GLY A 98 -11.21 4.85 35.62
C GLY A 98 -10.59 4.23 36.87
N THR A 99 -11.15 4.53 38.03
CA THR A 99 -10.71 4.01 39.35
C THR A 99 -11.41 2.71 39.76
N THR A 100 -12.24 2.14 38.87
CA THR A 100 -13.01 0.92 39.14
C THR A 100 -12.48 -0.27 38.33
N PHE A 101 -12.30 -1.40 39.01
CA PHE A 101 -11.89 -2.68 38.47
C PHE A 101 -13.05 -3.68 38.55
N THR A 102 -13.28 -4.44 37.49
CA THR A 102 -14.24 -5.56 37.46
C THR A 102 -13.44 -6.86 37.32
N LEU A 103 -13.62 -7.75 38.28
CA LEU A 103 -12.87 -9.00 38.43
C LEU A 103 -13.78 -10.20 38.16
N SER A 104 -13.28 -11.21 37.46
CA SER A 104 -14.00 -12.46 37.23
C SER A 104 -13.05 -13.63 36.92
N PRO A 105 -13.35 -14.85 37.39
CA PRO A 105 -14.40 -15.19 38.35
C PRO A 105 -13.96 -14.89 39.79
N VAL A 106 -14.90 -14.48 40.65
CA VAL A 106 -14.73 -14.51 42.11
C VAL A 106 -15.83 -15.42 42.66
N ALA A 107 -15.47 -16.57 43.18
CA ALA A 107 -16.42 -17.57 43.67
C ALA A 107 -16.96 -17.15 45.04
N ASP A 108 -16.05 -16.84 45.97
CA ASP A 108 -16.38 -16.44 47.34
C ASP A 108 -16.11 -14.93 47.55
N TYR A 109 -17.19 -14.17 47.70
CA TYR A 109 -17.10 -12.72 47.90
C TYR A 109 -16.47 -12.36 49.25
N GLN A 110 -16.80 -13.11 50.31
CA GLN A 110 -16.33 -12.78 51.65
C GLN A 110 -14.86 -13.17 51.82
N ALA A 111 -14.46 -14.35 51.33
CA ALA A 111 -13.05 -14.73 51.31
C ALA A 111 -12.20 -13.75 50.49
N PHE A 112 -12.75 -13.21 49.38
CA PHE A 112 -12.08 -12.16 48.60
C PHE A 112 -11.91 -10.86 49.39
N VAL A 113 -12.91 -10.44 50.16
CA VAL A 113 -12.82 -9.23 51.03
C VAL A 113 -11.83 -9.45 52.17
N ASP A 114 -11.84 -10.63 52.80
CA ASP A 114 -10.97 -10.97 53.93
C ASP A 114 -9.49 -11.10 53.51
N ALA A 115 -9.22 -11.43 52.25
CA ALA A 115 -7.89 -11.52 51.68
C ALA A 115 -7.24 -10.17 51.33
N ILE A 116 -7.95 -9.04 51.55
CA ILE A 116 -7.41 -7.70 51.28
C ILE A 116 -6.50 -7.29 52.43
N ASP A 117 -5.21 -7.58 52.29
CA ASP A 117 -4.14 -7.24 53.22
C ASP A 117 -3.33 -6.01 52.78
N TYR A 118 -3.57 -5.50 51.57
CA TYR A 118 -2.80 -4.44 50.91
C TYR A 118 -3.42 -3.04 51.02
N GLY A 119 -4.39 -2.88 51.93
CA GLY A 119 -5.11 -1.62 52.12
C GLY A 119 -6.29 -1.75 53.05
N LYS A 120 -7.10 -0.70 53.13
CA LYS A 120 -8.29 -0.64 53.98
C LYS A 120 -9.56 -0.75 53.13
N VAL A 121 -10.44 -1.68 53.49
CA VAL A 121 -11.80 -1.74 52.95
C VAL A 121 -12.63 -0.62 53.61
N LEU A 122 -13.10 0.32 52.79
CA LEU A 122 -13.91 1.46 53.24
C LEU A 122 -15.41 1.13 53.20
N GLU A 123 -15.84 0.43 52.15
CA GLU A 123 -17.23 0.02 51.95
C GLU A 123 -17.25 -1.37 51.29
N SER A 124 -18.13 -2.27 51.73
CA SER A 124 -18.36 -3.59 51.12
C SER A 124 -19.86 -3.87 51.01
N ASN A 125 -20.31 -4.32 49.83
CA ASN A 125 -21.69 -4.67 49.56
C ASN A 125 -21.76 -6.01 48.84
N GLU A 126 -22.05 -7.06 49.60
CA GLU A 126 -22.15 -8.44 49.10
C GLU A 126 -23.29 -8.60 48.07
N ALA A 127 -24.47 -8.03 48.35
CA ALA A 127 -25.63 -8.10 47.45
C ALA A 127 -25.38 -7.48 46.07
N ARG A 128 -24.48 -6.50 45.97
CA ARG A 128 -24.06 -5.87 44.71
C ARG A 128 -22.68 -6.34 44.24
N ARG A 129 -22.04 -7.26 44.98
CA ARG A 129 -20.65 -7.71 44.79
C ARG A 129 -19.70 -6.55 44.51
N ALA A 130 -19.76 -5.50 45.34
CA ALA A 130 -19.03 -4.26 45.13
C ALA A 130 -18.32 -3.82 46.42
N LEU A 131 -17.05 -3.46 46.30
CA LEU A 131 -16.24 -2.93 47.39
C LEU A 131 -15.50 -1.67 46.98
N LYS A 132 -15.22 -0.84 47.97
CA LYS A 132 -14.41 0.37 47.86
C LYS A 132 -13.24 0.26 48.83
N ILE A 133 -12.03 0.42 48.31
CA ILE A 133 -10.80 0.24 49.07
C ILE A 133 -9.89 1.46 48.94
N GLU A 134 -9.13 1.70 49.99
CA GLU A 134 -8.00 2.61 50.02
C GLU A 134 -6.73 1.76 50.06
N ILE A 135 -5.91 1.83 49.01
CA ILE A 135 -4.70 1.00 48.90
C ILE A 135 -3.57 1.70 49.66
N ASP A 136 -2.78 0.97 50.44
CA ASP A 136 -1.55 1.53 51.02
C ASP A 136 -0.51 1.75 49.90
N PRO A 137 -0.04 2.99 49.67
CA PRO A 137 1.04 3.26 48.72
C PRO A 137 2.27 2.37 48.85
N GLN A 138 2.61 1.91 50.06
CA GLN A 138 3.77 1.06 50.31
C GLN A 138 3.59 -0.39 49.84
N GLU A 139 2.37 -0.81 49.50
CA GLU A 139 2.07 -2.13 48.93
C GLU A 139 2.20 -2.13 47.40
N ILE A 140 2.30 -0.95 46.80
CA ILE A 140 2.57 -0.74 45.38
C ILE A 140 4.10 -0.77 45.16
N ASP A 141 4.71 -1.91 45.52
CA ASP A 141 6.15 -2.18 45.45
C ASP A 141 6.42 -3.43 44.60
N LEU A 142 7.46 -3.38 43.75
CA LEU A 142 7.75 -4.46 42.80
C LEU A 142 8.13 -5.77 43.48
N ASP A 143 8.95 -5.71 44.54
CA ASP A 143 9.44 -6.91 45.21
C ASP A 143 8.29 -7.58 45.97
N LYS A 144 7.46 -6.79 46.65
CA LYS A 144 6.24 -7.31 47.29
C LYS A 144 5.26 -7.94 46.29
N LEU A 145 5.08 -7.33 45.12
CA LEU A 145 4.20 -7.90 44.08
C LEU A 145 4.77 -9.18 43.48
N ARG A 146 6.10 -9.24 43.32
CA ARG A 146 6.81 -10.44 42.86
C ARG A 146 6.66 -11.58 43.85
N ASP A 147 6.78 -11.31 45.15
CA ASP A 147 6.57 -12.30 46.22
C ASP A 147 5.13 -12.83 46.23
N ARG A 148 4.15 -11.94 46.07
CA ARG A 148 2.72 -12.33 45.93
C ARG A 148 2.50 -13.20 44.69
N ALA A 149 3.08 -12.82 43.54
CA ALA A 149 2.97 -13.61 42.31
C ALA A 149 3.66 -14.99 42.42
N SER A 150 4.82 -15.05 43.09
CA SER A 150 5.54 -16.29 43.39
C SER A 150 4.69 -17.23 44.24
N THR A 151 4.12 -16.71 45.33
CA THR A 151 3.23 -17.46 46.24
C THR A 151 2.01 -18.04 45.49
N LYS A 152 1.51 -17.33 44.47
CA LYS A 152 0.39 -17.76 43.62
C LYS A 152 0.79 -18.65 42.43
N GLY A 153 2.08 -18.98 42.27
CA GLY A 153 2.57 -19.77 41.13
C GLY A 153 2.48 -19.04 39.78
N ALA A 154 2.38 -17.70 39.80
CA ALA A 154 2.18 -16.85 38.63
C ALA A 154 3.42 -16.03 38.24
N LEU A 155 4.60 -16.42 38.75
CA LEU A 155 5.86 -15.68 38.56
C LEU A 155 6.21 -15.45 37.09
N THR A 156 6.02 -16.45 36.22
CA THR A 156 6.23 -16.31 34.77
C THR A 156 5.31 -15.25 34.14
N GLN A 157 4.04 -15.16 34.58
CA GLN A 157 3.12 -14.14 34.08
C GLN A 157 3.45 -12.74 34.63
N PHE A 158 3.98 -12.69 35.85
CA PHE A 158 4.47 -11.46 36.47
C PHE A 158 5.71 -10.92 35.75
N ASP A 159 6.74 -11.75 35.55
CA ASP A 159 8.00 -11.36 34.90
C ASP A 159 7.80 -10.94 33.43
N MET A 160 6.81 -11.53 32.74
CA MET A 160 6.40 -11.07 31.40
C MET A 160 5.83 -9.64 31.40
N ARG A 161 5.14 -9.23 32.47
CA ARG A 161 4.52 -7.91 32.62
C ARG A 161 5.43 -6.87 33.28
N PHE A 162 6.30 -7.28 34.20
CA PHE A 162 7.21 -6.43 34.97
C PHE A 162 8.66 -6.95 34.84
N PRO A 163 9.33 -6.75 33.70
CA PRO A 163 10.70 -7.23 33.51
C PRO A 163 11.67 -6.50 34.44
N THR A 164 12.51 -7.24 35.18
CA THR A 164 13.54 -6.69 36.05
C THR A 164 14.62 -5.96 35.25
N ALA A 165 15.03 -4.78 35.72
CA ALA A 165 16.16 -4.06 35.14
C ALA A 165 17.47 -4.69 35.60
N GLY A 166 18.18 -5.39 34.72
CA GLY A 166 19.56 -5.86 34.98
C GLY A 166 19.86 -7.31 34.60
N GLU A 167 18.86 -8.13 34.26
CA GLU A 167 19.11 -9.43 33.65
C GLU A 167 19.01 -9.29 32.13
N GLY A 168 20.11 -9.66 31.45
CA GLY A 168 20.18 -9.72 30.00
C GLY A 168 19.05 -10.55 29.41
N GLN A 169 18.73 -10.22 28.17
CA GLN A 169 17.84 -10.96 27.29
C GLN A 169 18.13 -12.48 27.35
N ALA A 170 17.17 -13.26 27.84
CA ALA A 170 16.94 -14.70 27.57
C ALA A 170 15.88 -15.15 28.61
N THR A 171 14.87 -15.98 28.39
CA THR A 171 14.56 -16.96 27.35
C THR A 171 13.12 -17.39 27.64
N ILE A 172 12.21 -17.26 26.67
CA ILE A 172 11.08 -18.20 26.57
C ILE A 172 11.24 -18.87 25.20
N SER A 173 11.89 -20.03 25.26
CA SER A 173 11.98 -21.10 24.27
C SER A 173 11.93 -20.71 22.78
N LEU A 174 13.07 -20.30 22.25
CA LEU A 174 13.50 -20.75 20.92
C LEU A 174 14.80 -21.50 21.11
N ARG A 175 14.80 -22.79 20.76
CA ARG A 175 16.03 -23.51 20.42
C ARG A 175 16.61 -22.79 19.21
N ASN A 176 17.54 -21.87 19.41
CA ASN A 176 18.46 -21.47 18.36
C ASN A 176 19.85 -21.26 18.94
N ARG A 177 20.79 -21.89 18.25
CA ARG A 177 22.21 -21.97 18.54
C ARG A 177 22.81 -20.59 18.78
N ASP A 178 23.71 -20.56 19.75
CA ASP A 178 24.81 -19.61 19.86
C ASP A 178 25.41 -19.33 18.47
N ARG A 179 25.15 -18.13 17.94
CA ARG A 179 25.96 -17.47 16.92
C ARG A 179 26.00 -15.98 17.25
N ASP A 180 27.09 -15.63 17.91
CA ASP A 180 27.85 -14.38 17.82
C ASP A 180 27.04 -13.08 17.97
N GLU A 181 26.89 -12.64 19.23
CA GLU A 181 26.46 -11.27 19.59
C GLU A 181 27.53 -10.20 19.29
N ASP A 182 28.72 -10.57 18.80
CA ASP A 182 29.88 -9.68 18.66
C ASP A 182 30.06 -8.99 17.29
N ASP A 183 29.19 -9.19 16.30
CA ASP A 183 29.37 -8.59 14.94
C ASP A 183 28.17 -7.75 14.46
N LEU A 184 27.58 -7.00 15.40
CA LEU A 184 26.33 -6.27 15.18
C LEU A 184 26.51 -4.76 14.97
N GLU A 185 27.73 -4.23 15.07
CA GLU A 185 28.08 -2.85 14.72
C GLU A 185 28.15 -2.61 13.19
N GLY A 186 28.30 -3.67 12.38
CA GLY A 186 28.42 -3.58 10.92
C GLY A 186 27.12 -3.38 10.12
N ARG A 187 25.95 -3.31 10.77
CA ARG A 187 24.65 -3.26 10.08
C ARG A 187 23.81 -2.04 10.52
N LEU A 188 24.05 -0.90 9.88
CA LEU A 188 23.33 0.38 10.02
C LEU A 188 23.81 1.26 11.20
N GLY A 189 24.85 2.04 10.94
CA GLY A 189 25.35 3.06 11.87
C GLY A 189 24.39 4.25 12.01
N ALA A 190 24.26 4.75 13.24
CA ALA A 190 23.71 6.07 13.51
C ALA A 190 24.85 7.06 13.77
N ASP A 191 24.73 8.27 13.21
CA ASP A 191 25.65 9.40 13.41
C ASP A 191 25.37 10.18 14.73
N PHE A 192 24.62 9.59 15.67
CA PHE A 192 24.17 10.24 16.91
C PHE A 192 24.96 9.73 18.12
N GLU A 193 25.26 10.65 19.04
CA GLU A 193 25.87 10.41 20.34
C GLU A 193 25.06 11.14 21.43
N ALA A 194 25.17 10.67 22.68
CA ALA A 194 24.57 11.37 23.81
C ALA A 194 25.17 12.77 23.93
N GLY A 195 24.31 13.80 24.04
CA GLY A 195 24.70 15.21 24.04
C GLY A 195 24.48 15.92 22.70
N ASP A 196 24.23 15.18 21.61
CA ASP A 196 23.95 15.79 20.31
C ASP A 196 22.69 16.66 20.34
N HIS A 197 22.78 17.85 19.75
CA HIS A 197 21.63 18.69 19.50
C HIS A 197 20.84 18.15 18.31
N ILE A 198 19.52 18.05 18.48
CA ILE A 198 18.66 17.43 17.49
C ILE A 198 17.42 18.27 17.23
N GLU A 199 16.97 18.22 15.99
CA GLU A 199 15.74 18.85 15.51
C GLU A 199 14.72 17.78 15.13
N ILE A 200 13.48 18.01 15.55
CA ILE A 200 12.30 17.18 15.27
C ILE A 200 11.23 18.09 14.70
N VAL A 201 10.65 17.76 13.55
CA VAL A 201 9.56 18.55 12.98
C VAL A 201 8.22 17.92 13.29
N LEU A 202 7.37 18.65 14.03
CA LEU A 202 5.98 18.27 14.28
C LEU A 202 5.05 19.27 13.61
N ASN A 203 4.11 18.82 12.78
CA ASN A 203 3.14 19.67 12.08
C ASN A 203 3.80 20.88 11.38
N LYS A 204 4.85 20.62 10.58
CA LYS A 204 5.65 21.62 9.84
C LYS A 204 6.36 22.67 10.72
N LYS A 205 6.51 22.42 12.02
CA LYS A 205 7.23 23.31 12.94
C LYS A 205 8.38 22.56 13.61
N PRO A 206 9.60 23.10 13.60
CA PRO A 206 10.71 22.48 14.29
C PRO A 206 10.54 22.60 15.81
N LEU A 207 10.95 21.53 16.48
CA LEU A 207 11.19 21.41 17.90
C LEU A 207 12.62 20.96 18.06
N TYR A 208 13.24 21.40 19.15
CA TYR A 208 14.64 21.13 19.40
C TYR A 208 14.78 20.36 20.70
N GLY A 209 15.73 19.46 20.71
CA GLY A 209 16.05 18.64 21.87
C GLY A 209 17.53 18.28 21.92
N VAL A 210 17.87 17.48 22.92
CA VAL A 210 19.18 16.90 23.11
C VAL A 210 19.02 15.38 23.18
N ALA A 211 19.87 14.65 22.47
CA ALA A 211 19.98 13.20 22.59
C ALA A 211 20.53 12.86 23.98
N GLN A 212 19.79 12.08 24.77
CA GLN A 212 20.21 11.66 26.10
C GLN A 212 20.82 10.26 26.10
N ARG A 213 20.09 9.32 25.50
CA ARG A 213 20.47 7.92 25.43
C ARG A 213 20.19 7.39 24.04
N ILE A 214 20.95 6.38 23.67
CA ILE A 214 20.85 5.73 22.37
C ILE A 214 20.68 4.25 22.62
N LYS A 215 19.65 3.67 22.03
CA LYS A 215 19.35 2.24 22.14
C LYS A 215 19.18 1.66 20.75
N LYS A 216 19.72 0.46 20.56
CA LYS A 216 19.41 -0.35 19.38
C LYS A 216 17.95 -0.80 19.48
N GLY A 217 17.10 -0.26 18.61
CA GLY A 217 15.76 -0.78 18.34
C GLY A 217 15.84 -2.06 17.52
N SER A 218 14.69 -2.65 17.17
CA SER A 218 14.72 -3.76 16.23
C SER A 218 15.08 -3.26 14.83
N PHE A 219 15.65 -4.16 14.05
CA PHE A 219 16.23 -3.87 12.74
C PHE A 219 17.18 -2.68 12.67
N SER A 220 18.11 -2.57 13.64
CA SER A 220 19.16 -1.54 13.61
C SER A 220 18.63 -0.09 13.49
N SER A 221 17.33 0.09 13.74
CA SER A 221 16.73 1.39 13.96
C SER A 221 17.28 1.88 15.29
N VAL A 222 18.11 2.90 15.22
CA VAL A 222 18.64 3.51 16.43
C VAL A 222 17.53 4.36 17.03
N LEU A 223 17.07 3.99 18.21
CA LEU A 223 16.18 4.83 18.98
C LEU A 223 17.05 5.80 19.77
N VAL A 224 16.75 7.09 19.66
CA VAL A 224 17.39 8.14 20.43
C VAL A 224 16.36 8.66 21.41
N GLU A 225 16.72 8.67 22.68
CA GLU A 225 15.94 9.31 23.73
C GLU A 225 16.17 10.81 23.64
N VAL A 226 15.12 11.55 23.36
CA VAL A 226 15.16 12.99 23.13
C VAL A 226 14.58 13.71 24.31
N LYS A 227 15.37 14.60 24.91
CA LYS A 227 14.87 15.60 25.86
C LYS A 227 14.59 16.91 25.12
N LEU A 228 13.35 17.38 25.15
CA LEU A 228 13.01 18.67 24.55
C LEU A 228 13.69 19.83 25.28
N SER A 229 14.24 20.76 24.51
CA SER A 229 14.93 21.94 25.03
C SER A 229 13.99 23.08 25.42
N ASP A 230 12.78 23.15 24.85
CA ASP A 230 11.80 24.21 25.12
C ASP A 230 10.38 23.63 25.29
N LEU A 231 10.12 23.14 26.51
CA LEU A 231 8.82 22.58 26.88
C LEU A 231 7.73 23.64 26.96
N GLU A 232 8.06 24.89 27.32
CA GLU A 232 7.07 25.95 27.51
C GLU A 232 6.46 26.40 26.17
N SER A 233 7.30 26.60 25.15
CA SER A 233 6.83 26.88 23.79
C SER A 233 6.10 25.68 23.19
N PHE A 234 6.46 24.46 23.58
CA PHE A 234 5.73 23.25 23.18
C PHE A 234 4.34 23.19 23.81
N ALA A 235 4.22 23.39 25.12
CA ALA A 235 2.95 23.37 25.86
C ALA A 235 1.96 24.45 25.36
N LYS A 236 2.45 25.63 24.97
CA LYS A 236 1.63 26.70 24.36
C LYS A 236 1.00 26.30 23.02
N LYS A 237 1.54 25.31 22.31
CA LYS A 237 1.01 24.82 21.02
C LYS A 237 -0.12 23.79 21.20
N VAL A 238 -0.25 23.20 22.39
CA VAL A 238 -1.29 22.22 22.73
C VAL A 238 -2.62 22.94 23.01
N ARG A 239 -3.71 22.48 22.39
CA ARG A 239 -5.04 23.11 22.48
C ARG A 239 -5.82 22.63 23.71
N LYS A 240 -5.68 21.36 24.12
CA LYS A 240 -6.38 20.82 25.28
C LYS A 240 -5.76 21.33 26.58
N ARG A 241 -6.56 22.06 27.35
CA ARG A 241 -6.18 22.63 28.64
C ARG A 241 -5.65 21.59 29.63
N SER A 242 -6.29 20.42 29.71
CA SER A 242 -5.86 19.33 30.61
C SER A 242 -4.46 18.80 30.28
N LEU A 243 -4.15 18.67 28.99
CA LEU A 243 -2.85 18.17 28.52
C LEU A 243 -1.76 19.23 28.67
N ARG A 244 -2.09 20.50 28.40
CA ARG A 244 -1.20 21.62 28.67
C ARG A 244 -0.80 21.71 30.14
N THR A 245 -1.77 21.59 31.06
CA THR A 245 -1.47 21.57 32.50
C THR A 245 -0.61 20.36 32.91
N ARG A 246 -0.79 19.19 32.28
CA ARG A 246 0.08 18.03 32.50
C ARG A 246 1.51 18.29 32.05
N LEU A 247 1.71 18.92 30.88
CA LEU A 247 3.04 19.31 30.37
C LEU A 247 3.71 20.37 31.25
N GLU A 248 2.97 21.38 31.69
CA GLU A 248 3.47 22.42 32.58
C GLU A 248 3.92 21.86 33.95
N ARG A 249 3.27 20.79 34.44
CA ARG A 249 3.63 20.11 35.69
C ARG A 249 4.81 19.14 35.56
N ALA A 250 5.00 18.55 34.39
CA ALA A 250 6.05 17.55 34.17
C ALA A 250 7.47 18.14 34.22
N GLY A 251 7.63 19.44 33.93
CA GLY A 251 8.92 20.15 33.99
C GLY A 251 9.89 19.80 32.85
N GLU A 252 9.89 18.55 32.40
CA GLU A 252 10.62 18.06 31.22
C GLU A 252 9.76 17.08 30.41
N LEU A 253 10.07 16.94 29.12
CA LEU A 253 9.47 15.93 28.26
C LEU A 253 10.58 15.15 27.57
N VAL A 254 10.66 13.87 27.91
CA VAL A 254 11.62 12.92 27.38
C VAL A 254 10.86 11.81 26.66
N PHE A 255 11.31 11.45 25.46
CA PHE A 255 10.68 10.38 24.67
C PHE A 255 11.67 9.74 23.70
N TRP A 256 11.40 8.50 23.32
CA TRP A 256 12.17 7.80 22.30
C TRP A 256 11.68 8.18 20.91
N ALA A 257 12.60 8.47 20.00
CA ALA A 257 12.33 8.73 18.59
C ALA A 257 13.29 7.90 17.71
N PRO A 258 12.84 7.40 16.54
CA PRO A 258 13.74 6.79 15.58
C PRO A 258 14.75 7.82 15.08
N ALA A 259 16.03 7.46 15.00
CA ALA A 259 17.11 8.32 14.50
C ALA A 259 16.80 8.88 13.09
N GLU A 260 16.07 8.12 12.28
CA GLU A 260 15.61 8.51 10.94
C GLU A 260 14.63 9.70 10.94
N ARG A 261 14.01 9.99 12.09
CA ARG A 261 13.12 11.14 12.30
C ARG A 261 13.81 12.34 12.93
N LEU A 262 15.10 12.21 13.21
CA LEU A 262 15.90 13.23 13.88
C LEU A 262 16.90 13.83 12.91
N ARG A 263 17.12 15.12 13.04
CA ARG A 263 18.22 15.80 12.35
C ARG A 263 19.26 16.25 13.39
N LYS A 264 20.48 15.74 13.28
CA LYS A 264 21.62 16.24 14.05
C LYS A 264 21.92 17.69 13.66
N LEU A 265 22.12 18.53 14.65
CA LEU A 265 22.50 19.94 14.51
C LEU A 265 23.96 20.09 14.93
N ASP A 266 24.70 20.97 14.24
CA ASP A 266 26.10 21.26 14.53
C ASP A 266 26.31 22.10 15.82
N GLY A 267 25.28 22.19 16.67
CA GLY A 267 25.25 22.99 17.90
C GLY A 267 23.83 23.27 18.40
N PRO A 268 23.65 23.94 19.55
CA PRO A 268 22.34 24.32 20.06
C PRO A 268 21.60 25.16 19.02
N PRO A 269 20.26 25.06 18.93
CA PRO A 269 19.47 25.80 17.96
C PRO A 269 19.84 27.27 18.06
N ARG A 270 20.38 27.81 16.96
CA ARG A 270 20.96 29.16 16.92
C ARG A 270 19.92 30.13 17.48
N ALA A 271 20.17 30.65 18.68
CA ALA A 271 19.29 31.61 19.30
C ALA A 271 19.07 32.72 18.27
N ALA A 272 17.82 33.06 17.99
CA ALA A 272 17.51 34.22 17.15
C ALA A 272 18.39 35.36 17.67
N HIS A 273 19.30 35.87 16.83
CA HIS A 273 20.27 36.85 17.28
C HIS A 273 19.52 37.98 17.98
N ALA A 274 19.92 38.27 19.23
CA ALA A 274 19.22 39.25 20.03
C ALA A 274 19.08 40.56 19.24
N GLU A 275 17.90 41.16 19.34
CA GLU A 275 17.62 42.44 18.72
C GLU A 275 18.65 43.46 19.24
N ARG A 276 19.45 44.02 18.32
CA ARG A 276 20.47 45.01 18.64
C ARG A 276 20.35 46.21 17.72
N THR A 277 20.93 47.32 18.15
CA THR A 277 21.06 48.52 17.31
C THR A 277 22.27 48.36 16.41
N TRP A 278 22.04 48.31 15.11
CA TRP A 278 23.06 48.32 14.06
C TRP A 278 23.30 49.76 13.64
N SER A 279 24.55 50.11 13.43
CA SER A 279 24.98 51.45 13.06
C SER A 279 25.84 51.42 11.80
N ASP A 280 25.78 52.50 11.02
CA ASP A 280 26.66 52.68 9.88
C ASP A 280 28.05 53.21 10.29
N THR A 281 29.01 53.24 9.37
CA THR A 281 30.36 53.78 9.62
C THR A 281 30.40 55.22 10.13
N THR A 282 29.33 56.00 9.90
CA THR A 282 29.24 57.39 10.35
C THR A 282 28.53 57.55 11.71
N GLY A 283 27.89 56.48 12.22
CA GLY A 283 27.05 56.51 13.42
C GLY A 283 25.73 57.29 13.28
N LYS A 284 25.49 57.93 12.13
CA LYS A 284 24.33 58.78 11.86
C LYS A 284 23.07 57.97 11.56
N TYR A 285 23.23 56.75 11.04
CA TYR A 285 22.13 55.86 10.74
C TYR A 285 22.16 54.65 11.67
N GLN A 286 21.11 54.52 12.48
CA GLN A 286 20.93 53.42 13.42
C GLN A 286 19.63 52.68 13.11
N VAL A 287 19.66 51.35 13.18
CA VAL A 287 18.48 50.51 13.00
C VAL A 287 18.48 49.40 14.02
N VAL A 288 17.39 49.29 14.76
CA VAL A 288 17.17 48.16 15.66
C VAL A 288 16.70 46.98 14.81
N ALA A 289 17.47 45.89 14.81
CA ALA A 289 17.20 44.71 14.02
C ALA A 289 17.92 43.46 14.55
N THR A 290 17.38 42.30 14.21
CA THR A 290 18.03 41.00 14.39
C THR A 290 18.90 40.67 13.18
N TYR A 291 20.10 40.12 13.40
CA TYR A 291 20.96 39.62 12.33
C TYR A 291 20.24 38.50 11.54
N GLY A 292 20.15 38.67 10.23
CA GLY A 292 19.49 37.74 9.30
C GLY A 292 20.45 36.97 8.38
N GLY A 293 21.76 37.12 8.55
CA GLY A 293 22.80 36.46 7.76
C GLY A 293 23.57 37.41 6.83
N VAL A 294 24.51 36.85 6.06
CA VAL A 294 25.27 37.56 5.01
C VAL A 294 24.96 36.91 3.66
N GLU A 295 24.58 37.72 2.69
CA GLU A 295 24.40 37.33 1.29
C GLU A 295 25.37 38.14 0.43
N GLY A 296 26.46 37.51 -0.03
CA GLY A 296 27.52 38.19 -0.77
C GLY A 296 28.22 39.25 0.08
N ASP A 297 28.23 40.50 -0.37
CA ASP A 297 28.85 41.65 0.31
C ASP A 297 27.89 42.39 1.27
N ARG A 298 26.68 41.85 1.49
CA ARG A 298 25.59 42.50 2.23
C ARG A 298 25.14 41.68 3.43
N VAL A 299 24.91 42.39 4.52
CA VAL A 299 24.29 41.88 5.74
C VAL A 299 22.78 42.04 5.66
N VAL A 300 22.04 40.96 5.86
CA VAL A 300 20.59 40.96 5.94
C VAL A 300 20.19 41.24 7.39
N LEU A 301 19.39 42.28 7.62
CA LEU A 301 18.88 42.68 8.93
C LEU A 301 17.36 42.54 8.95
N LYS A 302 16.80 41.90 9.97
CA LYS A 302 15.36 41.73 10.15
C LYS A 302 14.86 42.72 11.20
N LYS A 303 14.01 43.66 10.80
CA LYS A 303 13.40 44.64 11.70
C LYS A 303 12.28 44.00 12.56
N PRO A 304 11.85 44.65 13.65
CA PRO A 304 10.80 44.15 14.53
C PRO A 304 9.45 43.94 13.83
N ASN A 305 9.18 44.74 12.79
CA ASN A 305 7.98 44.61 11.96
C ASN A 305 8.05 43.45 10.94
N GLY A 306 9.07 42.59 11.02
CA GLY A 306 9.26 41.42 10.15
C GLY A 306 9.90 41.73 8.78
N LYS A 307 10.07 43.01 8.41
CA LYS A 307 10.66 43.41 7.12
C LYS A 307 12.18 43.23 7.14
N GLN A 308 12.72 42.59 6.11
CA GLN A 308 14.16 42.44 5.93
C GLN A 308 14.75 43.66 5.19
N THR A 309 15.96 44.06 5.54
CA THR A 309 16.72 45.13 4.89
C THR A 309 18.15 44.66 4.69
N LYS A 310 18.72 44.89 3.50
CA LYS A 310 20.10 44.49 3.17
C LYS A 310 21.01 45.71 3.27
N VAL A 311 22.07 45.62 4.08
CA VAL A 311 23.04 46.69 4.30
C VAL A 311 24.42 46.20 3.86
N PRO A 312 25.15 46.92 2.99
CA PRO A 312 26.51 46.53 2.61
C PRO A 312 27.42 46.41 3.83
N LEU A 313 28.17 45.31 3.93
CA LEU A 313 29.05 45.01 5.07
C LEU A 313 30.07 46.14 5.30
N ALA A 314 30.59 46.73 4.21
CA ALA A 314 31.52 47.87 4.26
C ALA A 314 30.91 49.15 4.87
N LYS A 315 29.57 49.28 4.86
CA LYS A 315 28.86 50.45 5.41
C LYS A 315 28.48 50.30 6.88
N LEU A 316 28.63 49.11 7.47
CA LEU A 316 28.39 48.90 8.90
C LEU A 316 29.54 49.43 9.75
N SER A 317 29.25 49.82 10.99
CA SER A 317 30.25 50.21 11.98
C SER A 317 31.28 49.11 12.21
N GLU A 318 32.46 49.47 12.73
CA GLU A 318 33.50 48.48 13.03
C GLU A 318 33.03 47.44 14.05
N ALA A 319 32.24 47.86 15.05
CA ALA A 319 31.65 46.97 16.04
C ALA A 319 30.65 45.98 15.41
N ASP A 320 29.83 46.44 14.47
CA ASP A 320 28.84 45.59 13.79
C ASP A 320 29.50 44.67 12.75
N ARG A 321 30.60 45.10 12.10
CA ARG A 321 31.39 44.23 11.22
C ARG A 321 32.10 43.12 12.00
N ARG A 322 32.70 43.42 13.15
CA ARG A 322 33.29 42.40 14.03
C ARG A 322 32.25 41.39 14.48
N TYR A 323 31.08 41.86 14.88
CA TYR A 323 29.97 40.99 15.24
C TYR A 323 29.53 40.05 14.09
N VAL A 324 29.51 40.56 12.86
CA VAL A 324 29.21 39.73 11.67
C VAL A 324 30.31 38.71 11.40
N GLN A 325 31.59 39.08 11.57
CA GLN A 325 32.74 38.18 11.39
C GLN A 325 32.79 37.07 12.44
N GLU A 326 32.58 37.42 13.71
CA GLU A 326 32.46 36.43 14.81
C GLU A 326 31.28 35.49 14.55
N ALA A 327 30.14 36.01 14.05
CA ALA A 327 29.00 35.19 13.66
C ALA A 327 29.22 34.33 12.39
N GLN A 328 30.33 34.51 11.66
CA GLN A 328 30.73 33.68 10.51
C GLN A 328 31.86 32.69 10.83
N GLY A 329 32.58 32.85 11.96
CA GLY A 329 33.85 32.17 12.26
C GLY A 329 33.79 30.71 12.74
N ASP A 330 32.63 30.15 13.08
CA ASP A 330 32.52 28.80 13.66
C ASP A 330 32.34 27.68 12.61
N SER A 331 33.15 27.64 11.54
CA SER A 331 33.10 26.55 10.54
C SER A 331 34.44 25.84 10.30
N ASN A 332 34.65 24.78 11.10
CA ASN A 332 35.26 23.47 10.80
C ASN A 332 36.76 23.34 10.39
N PRO A 333 37.57 22.63 11.22
CA PRO A 333 38.88 22.14 10.77
C PRO A 333 39.19 20.64 11.08
N PHE A 334 38.27 19.69 10.91
CA PHE A 334 38.66 18.26 10.93
C PHE A 334 38.06 17.44 9.77
N VAL A 335 38.88 17.27 8.74
CA VAL A 335 38.78 16.19 7.74
C VAL A 335 39.56 15.00 8.30
N ALA A 336 38.86 13.97 8.76
CA ALA A 336 39.45 12.68 9.08
C ALA A 336 38.88 11.59 8.15
N SER A 337 39.79 10.76 7.63
CA SER A 337 39.56 9.63 6.74
C SER A 337 38.52 8.64 7.28
N ARG A 338 37.44 8.39 6.52
CA ARG A 338 36.41 7.40 6.82
C ARG A 338 36.81 6.00 6.31
N GLY A 339 36.78 5.02 7.20
CA GLY A 339 36.77 3.60 6.86
C GLY A 339 35.42 3.16 6.28
N ALA A 340 35.43 2.08 5.51
CA ALA A 340 34.23 1.45 4.97
C ALA A 340 33.33 0.97 6.14
N GLY A 341 32.14 1.56 6.28
CA GLY A 341 31.17 1.23 7.33
C GLY A 341 30.37 2.41 7.90
N GLY A 342 30.76 3.66 7.62
CA GLY A 342 30.01 4.84 8.09
C GLY A 342 28.91 5.30 7.14
N SER A 343 27.68 5.42 7.66
CA SER A 343 26.52 6.09 7.06
C SER A 343 26.91 7.30 6.20
N MET A 344 26.57 7.26 4.90
CA MET A 344 26.86 8.36 3.99
C MET A 344 25.73 9.39 4.03
N ARG A 345 26.08 10.65 4.31
CA ARG A 345 25.17 11.76 4.03
C ARG A 345 25.04 11.90 2.52
N ALA A 346 23.81 11.97 2.03
CA ALA A 346 23.57 12.20 0.61
C ALA A 346 24.27 13.47 0.13
N ASP A 347 25.04 13.36 -0.95
CA ASP A 347 25.65 14.49 -1.63
C ASP A 347 24.63 15.11 -2.60
N TRP A 348 24.17 16.31 -2.26
CA TRP A 348 23.28 17.11 -3.11
C TRP A 348 24.01 18.21 -3.88
N SER A 349 25.34 18.26 -3.78
CA SER A 349 26.14 19.24 -4.49
C SER A 349 26.09 18.99 -6.00
N GLY A 350 25.84 20.07 -6.76
CA GLY A 350 25.77 19.99 -8.22
C GLY A 350 24.53 19.30 -8.78
N VAL A 351 23.51 18.99 -7.96
CA VAL A 351 22.26 18.38 -8.45
C VAL A 351 21.59 19.27 -9.51
N GLN A 352 21.31 18.71 -10.68
CA GLN A 352 20.61 19.42 -11.74
C GLN A 352 19.10 19.29 -11.55
N THR A 353 18.38 20.42 -11.47
CA THR A 353 16.91 20.41 -11.39
C THR A 353 16.31 20.45 -12.79
N ILE A 354 15.47 19.45 -13.09
CA ILE A 354 14.75 19.32 -14.35
C ILE A 354 13.28 19.63 -14.09
N ARG A 355 12.74 20.57 -14.87
CA ARG A 355 11.32 20.89 -14.91
C ARG A 355 10.83 20.59 -16.31
N PRO A 356 10.24 19.41 -16.53
CA PRO A 356 9.68 19.08 -17.83
C PRO A 356 8.68 20.15 -18.26
N ARG A 357 8.74 20.55 -19.52
CA ARG A 357 7.79 21.50 -20.11
C ARG A 357 7.17 20.83 -21.33
N ILE A 358 5.87 20.58 -21.29
CA ILE A 358 5.19 19.92 -22.40
C ILE A 358 5.26 20.81 -23.65
N SER A 359 5.93 20.29 -24.68
CA SER A 359 5.92 20.87 -26.02
C SER A 359 4.89 20.14 -26.88
N ARG A 360 4.08 20.90 -27.63
CA ARG A 360 3.20 20.32 -28.67
C ARG A 360 3.93 19.93 -29.95
N LYS A 361 5.20 20.35 -30.11
CA LYS A 361 6.00 20.02 -31.29
C LYS A 361 6.88 18.81 -30.98
N TRP A 362 6.59 17.69 -31.64
CA TRP A 362 7.42 16.50 -31.61
C TRP A 362 8.76 16.75 -32.32
N LYS A 363 9.88 16.40 -31.69
CA LYS A 363 11.24 16.59 -32.23
C LYS A 363 12.19 15.47 -31.88
N TRP A 364 11.71 14.44 -31.18
CA TRP A 364 12.56 13.36 -30.70
C TRP A 364 12.56 12.21 -31.70
N ALA A 365 13.75 11.71 -32.02
CA ALA A 365 13.93 10.47 -32.74
C ALA A 365 14.46 9.45 -31.73
N PRO A 366 13.65 8.45 -31.32
CA PRO A 366 14.12 7.40 -30.43
C PRO A 366 15.36 6.72 -31.01
N PRO A 367 16.35 6.36 -30.18
CA PRO A 367 17.51 5.64 -30.67
C PRO A 367 17.08 4.28 -31.21
N ALA A 368 17.67 3.86 -32.33
CA ALA A 368 17.43 2.54 -32.86
C ALA A 368 18.01 1.49 -31.89
N LEU A 369 17.13 0.77 -31.21
CA LEU A 369 17.51 -0.38 -30.40
C LEU A 369 17.50 -1.64 -31.28
N PRO A 370 18.49 -2.53 -31.13
CA PRO A 370 18.47 -3.81 -31.84
C PRO A 370 17.20 -4.58 -31.46
N LYS A 371 16.69 -5.40 -32.38
CA LYS A 371 15.64 -6.36 -32.03
C LYS A 371 16.16 -7.15 -30.82
N PRO A 372 15.45 -7.14 -29.67
CA PRO A 372 15.90 -7.90 -28.52
C PRO A 372 16.08 -9.34 -28.94
N GLU A 373 17.23 -9.94 -28.64
CA GLU A 373 17.32 -11.40 -28.68
C GLU A 373 16.34 -11.91 -27.64
N SER A 374 15.31 -12.65 -28.06
CA SER A 374 14.40 -13.30 -27.12
C SER A 374 15.25 -14.26 -26.28
N PRO A 375 15.33 -14.13 -24.95
CA PRO A 375 15.88 -15.18 -24.10
C PRO A 375 15.28 -16.52 -24.49
N GLN A 376 16.13 -17.44 -24.93
CA GLN A 376 15.73 -18.80 -25.26
C GLN A 376 15.47 -19.67 -24.02
N VAL A 377 15.69 -19.12 -22.83
CA VAL A 377 15.62 -19.89 -21.59
C VAL A 377 14.15 -20.13 -21.26
N ARG A 378 13.70 -21.35 -21.58
CA ARG A 378 12.43 -21.91 -21.16
C ARG A 378 12.59 -22.54 -19.78
N VAL A 379 11.70 -22.16 -18.88
CA VAL A 379 11.51 -22.77 -17.57
C VAL A 379 10.15 -23.44 -17.60
N ASP A 380 10.14 -24.76 -17.58
CA ASP A 380 8.91 -25.56 -17.50
C ASP A 380 8.29 -25.40 -16.11
N SER A 381 9.06 -25.67 -15.07
CA SER A 381 8.72 -25.35 -13.69
C SER A 381 9.98 -25.33 -12.84
N LEU A 382 10.09 -24.36 -11.92
CA LEU A 382 11.15 -24.25 -10.95
C LEU A 382 10.55 -23.96 -9.57
N ASP A 383 10.60 -24.97 -8.70
CA ASP A 383 10.10 -24.85 -7.33
C ASP A 383 10.96 -23.88 -6.49
N LEU A 384 10.28 -23.05 -5.71
CA LEU A 384 10.87 -22.21 -4.68
C LEU A 384 11.03 -23.03 -3.39
N SER A 385 12.07 -22.68 -2.64
CA SER A 385 12.25 -23.26 -1.31
C SER A 385 11.21 -22.67 -0.34
N PRO A 386 10.70 -23.45 0.63
CA PRO A 386 9.80 -22.93 1.64
C PRO A 386 10.53 -21.98 2.60
N THR A 387 9.84 -20.95 3.08
CA THR A 387 10.38 -20.05 4.10
C THR A 387 10.60 -20.77 5.45
N PRO A 388 11.61 -20.39 6.25
CA PRO A 388 11.82 -20.97 7.58
C PRO A 388 10.63 -20.74 8.54
N GLY A 389 10.00 -21.80 9.07
CA GLY A 389 8.94 -21.72 10.10
C GLY A 389 7.85 -22.79 9.96
N GLU A 390 6.98 -22.93 10.97
CA GLU A 390 5.91 -23.95 10.98
C GLU A 390 4.68 -23.49 10.17
N SER A 391 4.53 -24.09 8.98
CA SER A 391 3.40 -24.07 8.03
C SER A 391 3.47 -23.06 6.85
N GLY A 392 3.52 -23.62 5.63
CA GLY A 392 3.44 -22.89 4.34
C GLY A 392 2.09 -22.19 4.08
N HIS A 393 1.10 -22.35 4.96
CA HIS A 393 -0.16 -21.62 4.96
C HIS A 393 -0.01 -20.12 5.25
N SER A 394 1.11 -19.73 5.87
CA SER A 394 1.40 -18.33 6.24
C SER A 394 2.34 -17.63 5.26
N GLU A 395 2.75 -18.31 4.18
CA GLU A 395 3.66 -17.79 3.17
C GLU A 395 2.90 -17.24 1.95
N SER A 396 3.24 -16.04 1.52
CA SER A 396 2.81 -15.45 0.24
C SER A 396 4.00 -15.07 -0.62
N LEU A 397 3.85 -15.16 -1.93
CA LEU A 397 4.78 -14.56 -2.88
C LEU A 397 4.28 -13.17 -3.24
N GLU A 398 5.05 -12.14 -2.90
CA GLU A 398 4.65 -10.75 -3.07
C GLU A 398 5.03 -10.21 -4.45
N ARG A 399 6.23 -10.55 -4.95
CA ARG A 399 6.73 -10.12 -6.27
C ARG A 399 7.74 -11.09 -6.87
N LEU A 400 7.79 -11.13 -8.20
CA LEU A 400 8.88 -11.74 -8.97
C LEU A 400 9.60 -10.64 -9.77
N PHE A 401 10.90 -10.46 -9.51
CA PHE A 401 11.76 -9.53 -10.25
C PHE A 401 12.53 -10.33 -11.29
N VAL A 402 12.16 -10.22 -12.57
CA VAL A 402 12.84 -10.94 -13.66
C VAL A 402 13.95 -10.07 -14.24
N ALA A 403 15.13 -10.66 -14.44
CA ALA A 403 16.26 -9.98 -15.07
C ALA A 403 15.88 -9.48 -16.47
N ARG A 404 16.50 -8.38 -16.92
CA ARG A 404 16.21 -7.82 -18.25
C ARG A 404 16.51 -8.79 -19.39
N ASP A 405 17.51 -9.65 -19.19
CA ASP A 405 17.89 -10.70 -20.13
C ASP A 405 17.03 -11.97 -20.00
N GLY A 406 16.12 -12.05 -19.02
CA GLY A 406 15.26 -13.21 -18.76
C GLY A 406 16.00 -14.48 -18.32
N ARG A 407 17.28 -14.41 -17.95
CA ARG A 407 18.09 -15.59 -17.55
C ARG A 407 18.06 -15.88 -16.06
N SER A 408 17.64 -14.92 -15.26
CA SER A 408 17.49 -15.08 -13.81
C SER A 408 16.33 -14.26 -13.28
N ALA A 409 15.91 -14.55 -12.06
CA ALA A 409 14.95 -13.72 -11.33
C ALA A 409 15.26 -13.72 -9.84
N VAL A 410 14.56 -12.86 -9.10
CA VAL A 410 14.51 -12.91 -7.64
C VAL A 410 13.05 -12.94 -7.21
N ALA A 411 12.66 -13.96 -6.47
CA ALA A 411 11.35 -14.06 -5.83
C ALA A 411 11.39 -13.37 -4.46
N LEU A 412 10.36 -12.59 -4.15
CA LEU A 412 10.12 -11.99 -2.84
C LEU A 412 8.97 -12.74 -2.15
N LEU A 413 9.29 -13.40 -1.04
CA LEU A 413 8.37 -14.18 -0.22
C LEU A 413 8.12 -13.44 1.09
N GLU A 414 6.87 -13.38 1.55
CA GLU A 414 6.47 -12.84 2.84
C GLU A 414 5.89 -13.94 3.72
N GLN A 415 6.32 -13.99 4.98
CA GLN A 415 5.74 -14.84 6.01
C GLN A 415 4.83 -14.02 6.94
N LYS A 416 3.52 -14.23 6.82
CA LYS A 416 2.46 -13.48 7.51
C LYS A 416 2.35 -13.78 9.02
N ALA A 417 3.04 -14.82 9.51
CA ALA A 417 3.05 -15.16 10.93
C ALA A 417 4.05 -14.26 11.71
N TYR A 418 3.54 -13.44 12.64
CA TYR A 418 4.31 -12.58 13.55
C TYR A 418 5.27 -11.58 12.87
N GLN A 419 4.76 -10.37 12.61
CA GLN A 419 5.51 -9.18 12.15
C GLN A 419 6.03 -9.18 10.70
N GLY A 420 5.56 -10.07 9.80
CA GLY A 420 5.80 -9.95 8.36
C GLY A 420 7.28 -10.05 7.99
N ARG A 421 7.82 -11.27 7.88
CA ARG A 421 9.22 -11.45 7.47
C ARG A 421 9.33 -11.57 5.95
N ASN A 422 10.23 -10.81 5.36
CA ASN A 422 10.52 -10.85 3.94
C ASN A 422 11.73 -11.74 3.64
N TYR A 423 11.66 -12.51 2.58
CA TYR A 423 12.71 -13.39 2.12
C TYR A 423 12.93 -13.21 0.62
N LEU A 424 14.18 -13.31 0.19
CA LEU A 424 14.55 -13.24 -1.22
C LEU A 424 15.16 -14.56 -1.67
N GLN A 425 14.74 -15.06 -2.82
CA GLN A 425 15.34 -16.23 -3.43
C GLN A 425 15.72 -15.93 -4.88
N ARG A 426 17.01 -16.06 -5.22
CA ARG A 426 17.49 -15.88 -6.60
C ARG A 426 17.27 -17.18 -7.37
N LEU A 427 16.75 -17.05 -8.58
CA LEU A 427 16.48 -18.14 -9.52
C LEU A 427 17.44 -18.01 -10.69
N ASP A 428 18.11 -19.10 -11.03
CA ASP A 428 18.93 -19.20 -12.23
C ASP A 428 18.21 -20.08 -13.25
N PHE A 429 17.52 -19.43 -14.18
CA PHE A 429 16.70 -20.12 -15.16
C PHE A 429 17.53 -20.90 -16.18
N ALA A 430 18.76 -20.43 -16.46
CA ALA A 430 19.65 -21.12 -17.39
C ALA A 430 20.18 -22.42 -16.77
N ALA A 431 20.45 -22.43 -15.47
CA ALA A 431 20.84 -23.64 -14.74
C ALA A 431 19.64 -24.52 -14.36
N GLY A 432 18.42 -23.97 -14.36
CA GLY A 432 17.23 -24.66 -13.84
C GLY A 432 17.31 -24.87 -12.33
N ASP A 433 17.93 -23.94 -11.60
CA ASP A 433 18.23 -24.07 -10.18
C ASP A 433 17.85 -22.80 -9.40
N SER A 434 17.69 -22.93 -8.09
CA SER A 434 17.40 -21.83 -7.18
C SER A 434 18.47 -21.72 -6.10
N GLU A 435 18.93 -20.51 -5.84
CA GLU A 435 19.85 -20.26 -4.73
C GLU A 435 19.11 -20.38 -3.39
N ARG A 436 19.88 -20.44 -2.30
CA ARG A 436 19.32 -20.48 -0.95
C ARG A 436 18.54 -19.20 -0.67
N ILE A 437 17.46 -19.34 0.09
CA ILE A 437 16.68 -18.20 0.59
C ILE A 437 17.56 -17.33 1.48
N VAL A 438 17.51 -16.03 1.23
CA VAL A 438 18.14 -14.99 2.03
C VAL A 438 17.06 -14.25 2.79
N GLU A 439 17.16 -14.24 4.13
CA GLU A 439 16.27 -13.46 4.97
C GLU A 439 16.54 -11.96 4.79
N CYS A 440 15.52 -11.22 4.38
CA CYS A 440 15.57 -9.77 4.49
C CYS A 440 15.53 -9.41 5.96
N PRO A 441 16.17 -8.31 6.34
CA PRO A 441 16.10 -7.93 7.73
C PRO A 441 14.67 -7.63 8.21
N PRO A 442 14.38 -7.79 9.52
CA PRO A 442 13.04 -7.51 10.08
C PRO A 442 12.57 -6.07 9.78
N ASP A 443 11.27 -5.79 9.74
CA ASP A 443 10.73 -4.43 9.54
C ASP A 443 11.29 -3.68 8.30
N SER A 444 11.72 -4.42 7.27
CA SER A 444 12.25 -3.87 6.03
C SER A 444 11.31 -4.11 4.85
N VAL A 445 11.23 -3.11 3.98
CA VAL A 445 10.44 -3.18 2.74
C VAL A 445 11.40 -3.20 1.56
N VAL A 446 11.26 -4.24 0.73
CA VAL A 446 11.94 -4.33 -0.56
C VAL A 446 11.27 -3.38 -1.55
N LEU A 447 12.01 -2.34 -1.95
CA LEU A 447 11.53 -1.35 -2.92
C LEU A 447 11.69 -1.86 -4.35
N ASP A 448 12.89 -2.35 -4.68
CA ASP A 448 13.22 -2.90 -5.99
C ASP A 448 14.42 -3.86 -5.94
N VAL A 449 14.54 -4.72 -6.95
CA VAL A 449 15.65 -5.67 -7.11
C VAL A 449 16.11 -5.67 -8.56
N LEU A 450 17.44 -5.70 -8.78
CA LEU A 450 18.07 -5.86 -10.08
C LEU A 450 18.79 -7.21 -10.13
N PRO A 451 18.13 -8.28 -10.60
CA PRO A 451 18.63 -9.65 -10.51
C PRO A 451 19.99 -9.87 -11.17
N GLU A 452 20.21 -9.26 -12.35
CA GLU A 452 21.45 -9.40 -13.13
C GLU A 452 22.67 -8.79 -12.43
N GLU A 453 22.48 -7.74 -11.62
CA GLU A 453 23.54 -7.13 -10.81
C GLU A 453 23.51 -7.63 -9.35
N ARG A 454 22.55 -8.50 -9.00
CA ARG A 454 22.27 -8.96 -7.63
C ARG A 454 22.11 -7.80 -6.64
N LEU A 455 21.51 -6.69 -7.07
CA LEU A 455 21.29 -5.53 -6.20
C LEU A 455 19.88 -5.53 -5.62
N VAL A 456 19.77 -5.22 -4.34
CA VAL A 456 18.51 -5.17 -3.58
C VAL A 456 18.42 -3.79 -2.93
N LEU A 457 17.34 -3.08 -3.18
CA LEU A 457 17.07 -1.78 -2.59
C LEU A 457 15.99 -1.89 -1.51
N LEU A 458 16.33 -1.47 -0.30
CA LEU A 458 15.49 -1.61 0.89
C LEU A 458 15.23 -0.24 1.54
N ARG A 459 14.12 -0.15 2.27
CA ARG A 459 13.85 0.89 3.28
C ARG A 459 13.28 0.26 4.56
N SER A 460 13.17 1.04 5.63
CA SER A 460 12.34 0.66 6.78
C SER A 460 10.85 0.65 6.41
N GLU A 461 10.03 -0.15 7.10
CA GLU A 461 8.56 -0.15 7.00
C GLU A 461 7.89 1.21 7.26
N ASP A 462 8.58 2.14 7.93
CA ASP A 462 8.08 3.49 8.09
C ASP A 462 7.88 4.14 6.71
N ARG A 463 6.63 4.41 6.33
CA ARG A 463 6.28 5.05 5.05
C ARG A 463 6.90 6.44 4.88
N ASN A 464 7.28 7.09 5.97
CA ASN A 464 7.98 8.37 5.95
C ASN A 464 9.50 8.22 5.95
N ALA A 465 10.04 7.01 5.96
CA ALA A 465 11.47 6.78 5.88
C ALA A 465 12.02 7.32 4.56
N THR A 466 13.13 8.03 4.68
CA THR A 466 13.89 8.65 3.58
C THR A 466 15.28 8.02 3.46
N ARG A 467 15.65 7.15 4.41
CA ARG A 467 16.89 6.37 4.35
C ARG A 467 16.71 5.16 3.44
N LEU A 468 17.68 4.97 2.56
CA LEU A 468 17.75 3.86 1.62
C LEU A 468 18.95 2.98 1.95
N TYR A 469 18.77 1.68 1.76
CA TYR A 469 19.83 0.69 1.91
C TYR A 469 19.97 -0.06 0.59
N LEU A 470 21.09 0.14 -0.09
CA LEU A 470 21.47 -0.64 -1.25
C LEU A 470 22.34 -1.79 -0.79
N LYS A 471 21.91 -3.02 -1.06
CA LYS A 471 22.62 -4.24 -0.71
C LYS A 471 22.88 -5.10 -1.94
N ARG A 472 23.90 -5.94 -1.85
CA ARG A 472 24.21 -6.98 -2.82
C ARG A 472 23.78 -8.32 -2.24
N MET A 473 23.03 -9.08 -3.02
CA MET A 473 22.61 -10.43 -2.68
C MET A 473 23.74 -11.40 -3.03
N GLU A 474 24.25 -12.08 -2.01
CA GLU A 474 25.11 -13.26 -2.16
C GLU A 474 24.31 -14.52 -1.84
N SER A 475 24.95 -15.69 -1.89
CA SER A 475 24.28 -16.99 -1.81
C SER A 475 23.45 -17.22 -0.55
N ASP A 476 23.78 -16.56 0.57
CA ASP A 476 23.11 -16.75 1.86
C ASP A 476 22.95 -15.46 2.69
N GLU A 477 23.41 -14.30 2.19
CA GLU A 477 23.29 -13.04 2.90
C GLU A 477 23.16 -11.82 1.98
N LEU A 478 22.69 -10.71 2.57
CA LEU A 478 22.72 -9.39 1.94
C LEU A 478 23.91 -8.58 2.46
N LYS A 479 24.89 -8.32 1.59
CA LYS A 479 26.05 -7.47 1.90
C LYS A 479 25.76 -5.99 1.63
N PRO A 480 26.18 -5.07 2.50
CA PRO A 480 25.99 -3.64 2.27
C PRO A 480 26.79 -3.17 1.04
N VAL A 481 26.16 -2.36 0.18
CA VAL A 481 26.84 -1.62 -0.90
C VAL A 481 26.94 -0.15 -0.50
N SER A 482 25.80 0.45 -0.15
CA SER A 482 25.72 1.82 0.35
C SER A 482 24.44 2.02 1.15
N ASP A 483 24.47 2.99 2.05
CA ASP A 483 23.29 3.46 2.77
C ASP A 483 23.36 4.97 2.93
N PHE A 484 22.23 5.64 2.71
CA PHE A 484 22.17 7.09 2.79
C PHE A 484 20.76 7.61 3.03
N ASN A 485 20.68 8.78 3.68
CA ASN A 485 19.42 9.51 3.80
C ASN A 485 19.20 10.37 2.54
N ALA A 486 18.14 10.06 1.79
CA ALA A 486 17.77 10.72 0.54
C ALA A 486 16.91 12.00 0.73
N ASP A 487 16.88 12.58 1.94
CA ASP A 487 16.22 13.87 2.19
C ASP A 487 16.89 15.04 1.46
N PRO A 488 16.13 15.89 0.74
CA PRO A 488 16.66 17.12 0.18
C PRO A 488 17.10 18.11 1.28
N PRO A 489 18.21 18.83 1.11
CA PRO A 489 18.64 19.84 2.07
C PRO A 489 17.55 20.89 2.32
N GLY A 490 17.17 21.08 3.58
CA GLY A 490 16.14 22.05 3.98
C GLY A 490 14.70 21.60 3.69
N SER A 491 14.48 20.38 3.19
CA SER A 491 13.17 19.75 3.13
C SER A 491 12.97 18.89 4.38
N PHE A 492 11.81 19.01 5.02
CA PHE A 492 11.41 18.11 6.10
C PHE A 492 10.27 17.24 5.59
N HIS A 493 10.49 15.92 5.67
CA HIS A 493 9.52 14.86 5.44
C HIS A 493 8.87 14.85 4.05
N LYS A 494 9.44 14.01 3.17
CA LYS A 494 8.75 13.47 2.00
C LYS A 494 9.16 12.01 1.89
N GLY A 495 8.40 11.12 2.53
CA GLY A 495 8.65 9.68 2.46
C GLY A 495 8.84 9.21 1.03
N ILE A 496 9.70 8.20 0.85
CA ILE A 496 9.95 7.60 -0.46
C ILE A 496 8.90 6.51 -0.65
N ASP A 497 7.89 6.74 -1.47
CA ASP A 497 6.84 5.73 -1.68
C ASP A 497 7.35 4.56 -2.51
N GLY A 498 8.28 4.81 -3.43
CA GLY A 498 8.88 3.79 -4.27
C GLY A 498 10.25 4.20 -4.81
N ALA A 499 10.96 3.21 -5.31
CA ALA A 499 12.21 3.40 -6.00
C ALA A 499 12.38 2.35 -7.11
N ARG A 500 13.28 2.63 -8.05
CA ARG A 500 13.68 1.73 -9.13
C ARG A 500 15.20 1.72 -9.30
N LEU A 501 15.78 0.54 -9.47
CA LEU A 501 17.18 0.35 -9.80
C LEU A 501 17.39 0.53 -11.31
N LEU A 502 18.38 1.36 -11.66
CA LEU A 502 18.79 1.65 -13.03
C LEU A 502 20.13 0.96 -13.31
N SER A 503 20.51 0.89 -14.59
CA SER A 503 21.80 0.31 -14.96
C SER A 503 22.98 1.12 -14.41
N GLY A 504 24.07 0.41 -14.08
CA GLY A 504 25.32 1.02 -13.66
C GLY A 504 25.27 1.58 -12.23
N GLY A 505 24.50 0.94 -11.34
CA GLY A 505 24.42 1.32 -9.92
C GLY A 505 23.68 2.64 -9.65
N ARG A 506 22.94 3.16 -10.63
CA ARG A 506 22.04 4.31 -10.44
C ARG A 506 20.69 3.85 -9.90
N LEU A 507 19.97 4.75 -9.24
CA LEU A 507 18.60 4.48 -8.80
C LEU A 507 17.72 5.72 -8.91
N LEU A 508 16.43 5.50 -9.13
CA LEU A 508 15.37 6.51 -9.15
C LEU A 508 14.54 6.39 -7.87
N THR A 509 14.36 7.48 -7.14
CA THR A 509 13.40 7.54 -6.02
C THR A 509 12.22 8.42 -6.39
N TYR A 510 11.03 8.09 -5.89
CA TYR A 510 9.81 8.87 -6.10
C TYR A 510 8.85 8.76 -4.90
N GLY A 511 8.00 9.77 -4.72
CA GLY A 511 7.02 9.83 -3.63
C GLY A 511 5.88 10.78 -3.94
N THR A 512 4.72 10.54 -3.36
CA THR A 512 3.44 11.23 -3.61
C THR A 512 3.50 12.71 -3.28
N LEU A 513 4.36 13.09 -2.34
CA LEU A 513 4.53 14.47 -1.87
C LEU A 513 5.85 15.11 -2.34
N GLY A 514 6.70 14.37 -3.05
CA GLY A 514 8.09 14.73 -3.33
C GLY A 514 8.51 14.75 -4.78
N ASP A 515 9.68 15.37 -4.97
CA ASP A 515 10.33 15.39 -6.26
C ASP A 515 10.95 14.01 -6.50
N SER A 516 10.93 13.53 -7.74
CA SER A 516 11.67 12.31 -8.06
C SER A 516 13.14 12.63 -8.23
N VAL A 517 14.04 11.74 -7.81
CA VAL A 517 15.48 12.01 -7.83
C VAL A 517 16.23 10.81 -8.41
N ILE A 518 17.16 11.08 -9.31
CA ILE A 518 18.09 10.10 -9.86
C ILE A 518 19.41 10.23 -9.10
N TRP A 519 19.93 9.10 -8.64
CA TRP A 519 21.10 9.01 -7.78
C TRP A 519 22.18 8.15 -8.42
N ASP A 520 23.44 8.49 -8.15
CA ASP A 520 24.53 7.51 -8.08
C ASP A 520 24.38 6.80 -6.73
N GLY A 521 23.84 5.57 -6.76
CA GLY A 521 23.48 4.83 -5.56
C GLY A 521 24.71 4.43 -4.75
N ALA A 522 25.81 4.08 -5.41
CA ALA A 522 27.05 3.67 -4.76
C ALA A 522 27.72 4.84 -4.01
N ARG A 523 27.66 6.06 -4.57
CA ARG A 523 28.26 7.26 -3.97
C ARG A 523 27.30 8.11 -3.15
N ALA A 524 26.03 7.68 -3.03
CA ALA A 524 24.97 8.46 -2.40
C ALA A 524 24.83 9.90 -2.94
N LYS A 525 25.05 10.08 -4.26
CA LYS A 525 25.06 11.41 -4.89
C LYS A 525 23.81 11.66 -5.71
N ALA A 526 23.09 12.73 -5.42
CA ALA A 526 21.96 13.19 -6.21
C ALA A 526 22.48 13.78 -7.54
N LEU A 527 22.12 13.14 -8.66
CA LEU A 527 22.51 13.57 -10.00
C LEU A 527 21.47 14.55 -10.56
N HIS A 528 20.20 14.13 -10.54
CA HIS A 528 19.12 14.87 -11.16
C HIS A 528 17.87 14.91 -10.27
N ARG A 529 17.24 16.07 -10.19
CA ARG A 529 15.99 16.30 -9.43
C ARG A 529 14.87 16.65 -10.39
N LEU A 530 13.88 15.76 -10.49
CA LEU A 530 12.73 15.87 -11.39
C LEU A 530 11.55 16.49 -10.64
N LYS A 531 11.08 17.64 -11.13
CA LYS A 531 9.92 18.34 -10.57
C LYS A 531 8.75 18.23 -11.53
N PHE A 532 7.79 17.38 -11.18
CA PHE A 532 6.50 17.26 -11.86
C PHE A 532 5.48 18.15 -11.14
N GLU A 533 4.61 18.82 -11.91
CA GLU A 533 3.54 19.66 -11.34
C GLU A 533 2.32 18.83 -10.90
N THR A 534 2.31 17.53 -11.23
CA THR A 534 1.29 16.54 -10.85
C THR A 534 1.66 15.81 -9.54
N ARG A 535 0.66 15.50 -8.69
CA ARG A 535 0.83 14.75 -7.44
C ARG A 535 0.52 13.25 -7.67
N GLY A 536 1.39 12.36 -7.20
CA GLY A 536 1.18 10.90 -7.21
C GLY A 536 2.14 10.15 -8.15
N GLY A 537 2.57 8.95 -7.73
CA GLY A 537 3.52 8.11 -8.50
C GLY A 537 2.91 7.27 -9.63
N SER A 538 1.60 7.38 -9.88
CA SER A 538 0.92 6.69 -10.98
C SER A 538 1.31 7.33 -12.32
N GLY A 539 1.97 6.56 -13.19
CA GLY A 539 2.42 7.02 -14.51
C GLY A 539 3.92 7.32 -14.63
N LEU A 540 4.76 6.60 -13.88
CA LEU A 540 6.20 6.49 -14.16
C LEU A 540 6.48 5.13 -14.82
N GLU A 541 7.22 5.12 -15.92
CA GLU A 541 7.68 3.89 -16.57
C GLU A 541 9.11 4.06 -17.10
N LEU A 542 9.94 3.04 -16.91
CA LEU A 542 11.30 3.02 -17.44
C LEU A 542 11.28 2.38 -18.82
N GLY A 543 11.85 3.07 -19.79
CA GLY A 543 12.15 2.49 -21.09
C GLY A 543 13.20 1.38 -21.00
N PRO A 544 13.43 0.66 -22.10
CA PRO A 544 14.42 -0.41 -22.18
C PRO A 544 15.80 0.05 -21.67
N GLN A 545 16.45 -0.83 -20.90
CA GLN A 545 17.73 -0.57 -20.22
C GLN A 545 17.70 0.53 -19.12
N GLY A 546 16.55 1.12 -18.81
CA GLY A 546 16.42 2.17 -17.78
C GLY A 546 17.01 3.52 -18.19
N ARG A 547 17.34 3.70 -19.48
CA ARG A 547 17.92 4.94 -20.01
C ARG A 547 16.90 6.08 -20.13
N PHE A 548 15.65 5.77 -20.48
CA PHE A 548 14.61 6.79 -20.59
C PHE A 548 13.56 6.57 -19.51
N LEU A 549 13.11 7.67 -18.90
CA LEU A 549 11.98 7.70 -17.98
C LEU A 549 10.81 8.39 -18.66
N PHE A 550 9.68 7.69 -18.74
CA PHE A 550 8.41 8.21 -19.18
C PHE A 550 7.62 8.58 -17.93
N ALA A 551 7.32 9.86 -17.76
CA ALA A 551 6.72 10.37 -16.54
C ALA A 551 5.51 11.23 -16.85
N ASN A 552 4.40 10.94 -16.18
CA ASN A 552 3.21 11.78 -16.21
C ASN A 552 3.53 13.17 -15.64
N ALA A 553 3.30 14.21 -16.44
CA ALA A 553 3.49 15.61 -16.10
C ALA A 553 2.23 16.41 -16.47
N GLU A 554 2.16 17.67 -16.05
CA GLU A 554 0.98 18.49 -16.32
C GLU A 554 0.80 18.70 -17.84
N GLY A 555 -0.30 18.17 -18.38
CA GLY A 555 -0.67 18.29 -19.79
C GLY A 555 0.01 17.29 -20.73
N GLY A 556 0.76 16.30 -20.23
CA GLY A 556 1.44 15.33 -21.10
C GLY A 556 2.37 14.34 -20.39
N ILE A 557 2.89 13.39 -21.15
CA ILE A 557 4.00 12.53 -20.73
C ILE A 557 5.32 13.22 -21.06
N ALA A 558 6.18 13.39 -20.07
CA ALA A 558 7.56 13.83 -20.23
C ALA A 558 8.49 12.62 -20.44
N ILE A 559 9.41 12.74 -21.39
CA ILE A 559 10.47 11.75 -21.64
C ILE A 559 11.80 12.34 -21.21
N ILE A 560 12.47 11.68 -20.29
CA ILE A 560 13.72 12.15 -19.66
C ILE A 560 14.80 11.11 -19.90
N ASP A 561 15.95 11.50 -20.45
CA ASP A 561 17.14 10.66 -20.45
C ASP A 561 17.73 10.65 -19.03
N THR A 562 17.75 9.48 -18.40
CA THR A 562 18.16 9.28 -17.01
C THR A 562 19.67 9.40 -16.82
N GLU A 563 20.44 9.33 -17.90
CA GLU A 563 21.91 9.45 -17.91
C GLU A 563 22.36 10.90 -18.03
N THR A 564 21.76 11.65 -18.95
CA THR A 564 22.09 13.07 -19.13
C THR A 564 21.26 13.99 -18.24
N GLY A 565 20.11 13.53 -17.75
CA GLY A 565 19.12 14.37 -17.09
C GLY A 565 18.46 15.37 -18.04
N GLU A 566 18.41 15.07 -19.34
CA GLU A 566 17.77 15.95 -20.31
C GLU A 566 16.31 15.55 -20.52
N HIS A 567 15.43 16.55 -20.57
CA HIS A 567 14.06 16.37 -21.06
C HIS A 567 14.10 16.35 -22.59
N VAL A 568 14.05 15.14 -23.18
CA VAL A 568 14.29 14.92 -24.61
C VAL A 568 13.02 15.09 -25.46
N ALA A 569 11.85 14.82 -24.90
CA ALA A 569 10.58 14.95 -25.60
C ALA A 569 9.38 15.04 -24.66
N SER A 570 8.23 15.44 -25.20
CA SER A 570 6.95 15.34 -24.52
C SER A 570 5.86 14.86 -25.46
N ILE A 571 4.91 14.11 -24.92
CA ILE A 571 3.69 13.70 -25.62
C ILE A 571 2.51 14.42 -24.95
N PRO A 572 1.88 15.40 -25.61
CA PRO A 572 0.71 16.06 -25.04
C PRO A 572 -0.47 15.09 -24.95
N HIS A 573 -1.22 15.13 -23.85
CA HIS A 573 -2.49 14.40 -23.72
C HIS A 573 -3.53 15.21 -22.94
N SER A 574 -4.80 14.88 -23.13
CA SER A 574 -5.94 15.42 -22.37
C SER A 574 -6.56 14.40 -21.40
N LEU A 575 -5.88 13.27 -21.17
CA LEU A 575 -6.33 12.21 -20.26
C LEU A 575 -6.41 12.70 -18.80
N SER A 576 -7.48 12.31 -18.11
CA SER A 576 -7.81 12.77 -16.75
C SER A 576 -7.19 11.93 -15.63
N SER A 577 -6.88 10.64 -15.86
CA SER A 577 -6.28 9.76 -14.86
C SER A 577 -5.50 8.62 -15.50
N ILE A 578 -4.17 8.79 -15.59
CA ILE A 578 -3.26 7.72 -16.04
C ILE A 578 -3.10 6.68 -14.94
N LYS A 579 -3.42 5.43 -15.27
CA LYS A 579 -3.22 4.26 -14.41
C LYS A 579 -1.82 3.69 -14.61
N ARG A 580 -1.46 3.41 -15.86
CA ARG A 580 -0.19 2.79 -16.23
C ARG A 580 0.31 3.32 -17.57
N ILE A 581 1.62 3.27 -17.73
CA ILE A 581 2.33 3.54 -18.97
C ILE A 581 3.17 2.29 -19.23
N SER A 582 3.20 1.82 -20.48
CA SER A 582 4.10 0.76 -20.91
C SER A 582 4.78 1.16 -22.21
N VAL A 583 6.06 0.86 -22.33
CA VAL A 583 6.90 1.24 -23.45
C VAL A 583 7.40 -0.03 -24.12
N ASP A 584 7.28 -0.11 -25.43
CA ASP A 584 7.76 -1.29 -26.13
C ASP A 584 9.30 -1.40 -26.10
N ARG A 585 9.82 -2.62 -26.28
CA ARG A 585 11.26 -2.87 -26.14
C ARG A 585 12.14 -2.18 -27.17
N ARG A 586 11.54 -1.69 -28.26
CA ARG A 586 12.23 -1.02 -29.35
C ARG A 586 12.21 0.51 -29.21
N LEU A 587 11.57 1.04 -28.17
CA LEU A 587 11.29 2.48 -28.03
C LEU A 587 10.55 3.05 -29.25
N GLN A 588 9.68 2.26 -29.86
CA GLN A 588 8.88 2.64 -31.02
C GLN A 588 7.42 2.93 -30.65
N ARG A 589 6.91 2.32 -29.58
CA ARG A 589 5.51 2.48 -29.17
C ARG A 589 5.36 2.71 -27.68
N LEU A 590 4.32 3.45 -27.33
CA LEU A 590 3.90 3.72 -25.96
C LEU A 590 2.43 3.34 -25.82
N ALA A 591 2.08 2.60 -24.78
CA ALA A 591 0.70 2.34 -24.37
C ALA A 591 0.42 3.12 -23.09
N ILE A 592 -0.75 3.75 -23.02
CA ILE A 592 -1.21 4.48 -21.83
C ILE A 592 -2.60 3.96 -21.46
N ALA A 593 -2.70 3.37 -20.27
CA ALA A 593 -3.98 3.01 -19.68
C ALA A 593 -4.51 4.18 -18.84
N SER A 594 -5.73 4.64 -19.12
CA SER A 594 -6.38 5.75 -18.42
C SER A 594 -7.87 5.49 -18.27
N GLY A 595 -8.32 5.27 -17.03
CA GLY A 595 -9.71 4.87 -16.78
C GLY A 595 -9.99 3.52 -17.43
N ASP A 596 -11.00 3.46 -18.29
CA ASP A 596 -11.43 2.31 -19.10
C ASP A 596 -10.84 2.29 -20.52
N MET A 597 -9.92 3.21 -20.81
CA MET A 597 -9.29 3.39 -22.12
C MET A 597 -7.82 2.97 -22.11
N ILE A 598 -7.38 2.42 -23.24
CA ILE A 598 -5.97 2.26 -23.60
C ILE A 598 -5.73 3.00 -24.90
N ILE A 599 -4.72 3.86 -24.92
CA ILE A 599 -4.24 4.50 -26.14
C ILE A 599 -2.82 4.03 -26.47
N THR A 600 -2.51 3.95 -27.75
CA THR A 600 -1.16 3.68 -28.25
C THR A 600 -0.63 4.86 -29.06
N ILE A 601 0.66 5.13 -28.94
CA ILE A 601 1.35 6.26 -29.56
C ILE A 601 2.61 5.75 -30.26
N ASP A 602 2.87 6.25 -31.47
CA ASP A 602 4.11 6.01 -32.21
C ASP A 602 5.17 6.98 -31.68
N LEU A 603 6.22 6.45 -31.05
CA LEU A 603 7.31 7.24 -30.50
C LEU A 603 8.24 7.79 -31.58
N ARG A 604 8.13 7.39 -32.85
CA ARG A 604 8.88 8.02 -33.95
C ARG A 604 8.25 9.32 -34.38
N THR A 605 6.92 9.40 -34.39
CA THR A 605 6.16 10.57 -34.86
C THR A 605 5.58 11.41 -33.72
N GLY A 606 5.41 10.81 -32.53
CA GLY A 606 4.71 11.40 -31.40
C GLY A 606 3.19 11.41 -31.55
N GLU A 607 2.66 10.72 -32.57
CA GLU A 607 1.24 10.72 -32.91
C GLU A 607 0.53 9.51 -32.27
N MET A 608 -0.72 9.73 -31.87
CA MET A 608 -1.60 8.64 -31.45
C MET A 608 -1.84 7.71 -32.64
N ILE A 609 -1.61 6.41 -32.45
CA ILE A 609 -1.86 5.39 -33.46
C ILE A 609 -3.31 4.93 -33.33
N ASP A 610 -3.64 4.37 -32.16
CA ASP A 610 -4.93 3.74 -31.89
C ASP A 610 -5.41 4.01 -30.47
N GLY A 611 -6.71 3.89 -30.25
CA GLY A 611 -7.34 3.97 -28.94
C GLY A 611 -8.48 2.96 -28.83
N PHE A 612 -8.54 2.26 -27.72
CA PHE A 612 -9.54 1.25 -27.41
C PHE A 612 -10.17 1.54 -26.05
N SER A 613 -11.50 1.48 -25.99
CA SER A 613 -12.33 1.57 -24.78
C SER A 613 -13.22 0.33 -24.70
N GLY A 614 -13.33 -0.35 -23.55
CA GLY A 614 -14.13 -1.58 -23.53
C GLY A 614 -14.31 -2.34 -22.22
N GLY A 615 -14.16 -1.71 -21.05
CA GLY A 615 -14.39 -2.39 -19.76
C GLY A 615 -13.45 -3.57 -19.45
N LEU A 616 -12.49 -3.90 -20.34
CA LEU A 616 -11.43 -4.89 -20.12
C LEU A 616 -10.35 -4.39 -19.14
N VAL A 617 -10.40 -3.10 -18.80
CA VAL A 617 -9.40 -2.39 -18.00
C VAL A 617 -9.97 -2.14 -16.60
N GLU A 618 -9.82 -3.10 -15.70
CA GLU A 618 -10.17 -2.98 -14.28
C GLU A 618 -8.99 -2.44 -13.46
N LYS A 619 -7.82 -3.07 -13.57
CA LYS A 619 -6.60 -2.68 -12.84
C LYS A 619 -5.85 -1.56 -13.56
N GLY A 620 -5.88 -1.58 -14.89
CA GLY A 620 -5.13 -0.65 -15.71
C GLY A 620 -3.71 -1.12 -16.01
N GLU A 621 -3.38 -2.40 -15.80
CA GLU A 621 -2.07 -2.94 -16.19
C GLU A 621 -2.07 -3.17 -17.71
N VAL A 622 -0.96 -2.82 -18.35
CA VAL A 622 -0.82 -2.95 -19.80
C VAL A 622 0.64 -3.21 -20.14
N ASP A 623 0.90 -4.18 -21.00
CA ASP A 623 2.25 -4.50 -21.48
C ASP A 623 2.27 -4.89 -22.95
N PHE A 624 3.34 -4.48 -23.66
CA PHE A 624 3.54 -4.87 -25.05
C PHE A 624 4.01 -6.32 -25.16
N ILE A 625 3.30 -7.08 -25.99
CA ILE A 625 3.66 -8.43 -26.42
C ILE A 625 3.71 -8.46 -27.94
N GLU A 626 4.92 -8.36 -28.50
CA GLU A 626 5.10 -8.19 -29.95
C GLU A 626 4.25 -7.01 -30.47
N ASP A 627 3.28 -7.24 -31.35
CA ASP A 627 2.36 -6.23 -31.89
C ASP A 627 1.02 -6.12 -31.14
N LEU A 628 0.89 -6.85 -30.04
CA LEU A 628 -0.30 -6.96 -29.20
C LEU A 628 -0.07 -6.30 -27.85
N LEU A 629 -1.14 -6.14 -27.09
CA LEU A 629 -1.11 -5.71 -25.70
C LEU A 629 -1.67 -6.80 -24.80
N LEU A 630 -0.95 -7.13 -23.73
CA LEU A 630 -1.52 -7.83 -22.59
C LEU A 630 -2.11 -6.79 -21.64
N VAL A 631 -3.38 -6.95 -21.31
CA VAL A 631 -4.15 -6.03 -20.46
C VAL A 631 -4.59 -6.76 -19.20
N ASP A 632 -4.38 -6.13 -18.05
CA ASP A 632 -4.72 -6.66 -16.72
C ASP A 632 -4.17 -8.06 -16.46
N ASP A 633 -2.96 -8.33 -16.97
CA ASP A 633 -2.26 -9.62 -16.85
C ASP A 633 -3.05 -10.81 -17.42
N ARG A 634 -4.06 -10.54 -18.27
CA ARG A 634 -5.06 -11.55 -18.62
C ARG A 634 -5.51 -11.54 -20.07
N TYR A 635 -5.76 -10.36 -20.64
CA TYR A 635 -6.40 -10.24 -21.93
C TYR A 635 -5.39 -9.83 -22.98
N LEU A 636 -5.23 -10.63 -24.03
CA LEU A 636 -4.43 -10.28 -25.18
C LEU A 636 -5.31 -9.57 -26.21
N VAL A 637 -4.99 -8.32 -26.50
CA VAL A 637 -5.76 -7.47 -27.42
C VAL A 637 -4.88 -6.98 -28.56
N ALA A 638 -5.48 -6.84 -29.75
CA ALA A 638 -4.86 -6.10 -30.84
C ALA A 638 -5.22 -4.60 -30.67
N PRO A 639 -4.28 -3.69 -30.42
CA PRO A 639 -4.63 -2.28 -30.22
C PRO A 639 -5.21 -1.62 -31.49
N LYS A 640 -4.76 -2.01 -32.69
CA LYS A 640 -5.22 -1.49 -34.00
C LYS A 640 -6.66 -1.88 -34.34
N TYR A 641 -7.10 -3.01 -33.82
CA TYR A 641 -8.41 -3.59 -34.04
C TYR A 641 -8.93 -3.89 -32.66
N PRO A 642 -9.72 -3.02 -31.99
CA PRO A 642 -10.10 -3.15 -30.58
C PRO A 642 -10.82 -4.48 -30.29
N LEU A 643 -10.04 -5.55 -30.24
CA LEU A 643 -10.42 -6.92 -30.47
C LEU A 643 -9.71 -7.72 -29.39
N LEU A 644 -10.53 -8.33 -28.54
CA LEU A 644 -10.04 -9.36 -27.67
C LEU A 644 -9.64 -10.55 -28.53
N LEU A 645 -8.36 -10.89 -28.55
CA LEU A 645 -7.85 -12.04 -29.28
C LEU A 645 -7.86 -13.27 -28.40
N TRP A 646 -7.37 -13.12 -27.16
CA TRP A 646 -7.11 -14.27 -26.29
C TRP A 646 -7.28 -13.93 -24.81
N GLN A 647 -7.61 -14.93 -24.01
CA GLN A 647 -7.69 -14.81 -22.56
C GLN A 647 -6.80 -15.83 -21.85
N TYR A 648 -5.96 -15.38 -20.93
CA TYR A 648 -5.24 -16.24 -19.99
C TYR A 648 -6.08 -16.46 -18.73
N VAL A 649 -6.13 -17.70 -18.24
CA VAL A 649 -6.89 -18.10 -17.05
C VAL A 649 -5.98 -18.98 -16.19
N MET A 650 -5.76 -18.59 -14.93
CA MET A 650 -5.08 -19.46 -13.97
C MET A 650 -6.06 -20.52 -13.45
N ALA A 651 -5.69 -21.80 -13.55
CA ALA A 651 -6.50 -22.94 -13.11
C ALA A 651 -6.80 -22.91 -11.61
N THR A 652 -5.85 -22.41 -10.83
CA THR A 652 -5.96 -22.30 -9.37
C THR A 652 -6.69 -21.00 -8.99
N SER A 653 -7.97 -20.92 -9.35
CA SER A 653 -8.87 -19.79 -8.99
C SER A 653 -9.07 -19.55 -7.48
N GLY A 654 -8.41 -20.34 -6.62
CA GLY A 654 -8.54 -20.31 -5.16
C GLY A 654 -7.57 -19.40 -4.41
N SER A 655 -6.50 -18.92 -5.05
CA SER A 655 -5.50 -18.06 -4.40
C SER A 655 -5.40 -16.74 -5.16
N TYR A 656 -5.71 -15.64 -4.48
CA TYR A 656 -5.42 -14.28 -4.94
C TYR A 656 -3.90 -13.98 -4.97
N ASP A 657 -3.07 -14.98 -4.74
CA ASP A 657 -1.62 -14.86 -4.57
C ASP A 657 -0.84 -15.36 -5.82
N ASN A 658 -1.52 -15.77 -6.90
CA ASN A 658 -0.84 -16.04 -8.18
C ASN A 658 -0.32 -14.73 -8.78
N LEU A 659 0.92 -14.78 -9.30
CA LEU A 659 1.57 -13.61 -9.90
C LEU A 659 1.85 -13.89 -11.38
N LEU A 660 1.62 -12.90 -12.24
CA LEU A 660 1.92 -12.94 -13.66
C LEU A 660 2.67 -11.66 -14.02
N THR A 661 3.72 -11.77 -14.83
CA THR A 661 4.48 -10.63 -15.34
C THR A 661 5.07 -10.93 -16.71
N VAL A 662 5.32 -9.90 -17.51
CA VAL A 662 5.88 -10.05 -18.86
C VAL A 662 7.28 -9.43 -18.92
N HIS A 663 8.29 -10.28 -19.08
CA HIS A 663 9.69 -9.86 -19.19
C HIS A 663 10.43 -10.77 -20.19
N GLY A 664 11.44 -10.25 -20.88
CA GLY A 664 12.17 -11.04 -21.89
C GLY A 664 11.34 -11.51 -23.10
N GLY A 665 10.04 -11.18 -23.20
CA GLY A 665 9.18 -11.52 -24.36
C GLY A 665 8.45 -12.82 -24.11
N ARG A 666 8.35 -13.16 -22.82
CA ARG A 666 7.78 -14.36 -22.28
C ARG A 666 6.93 -13.92 -21.09
N MET A 667 5.85 -14.64 -20.88
CA MET A 667 5.05 -14.53 -19.68
C MET A 667 5.69 -15.40 -18.61
N TRP A 668 5.92 -14.80 -17.45
CA TRP A 668 6.36 -15.48 -16.24
C TRP A 668 5.19 -15.52 -15.29
N TYR A 669 4.88 -16.71 -14.79
CA TYR A 669 3.80 -16.89 -13.84
C TYR A 669 4.27 -17.73 -12.66
N VAL A 670 3.67 -17.46 -11.52
CA VAL A 670 3.98 -18.09 -10.25
C VAL A 670 2.70 -18.63 -9.66
N ALA A 671 2.69 -19.92 -9.34
CA ALA A 671 1.54 -20.63 -8.80
C ALA A 671 1.99 -21.66 -7.76
N ARG A 672 1.05 -22.21 -7.00
CA ARG A 672 1.32 -23.32 -6.08
C ARG A 672 1.23 -24.67 -6.80
N THR A 673 2.26 -25.49 -6.66
CA THR A 673 2.36 -26.82 -7.25
C THR A 673 1.21 -27.73 -6.74
N GLY A 674 0.58 -28.47 -7.66
CA GLY A 674 -0.55 -29.36 -7.35
C GLY A 674 -1.87 -28.64 -6.99
N GLY A 675 -1.94 -27.32 -7.17
CA GLY A 675 -3.15 -26.52 -6.97
C GLY A 675 -3.71 -26.47 -5.54
N SER A 676 -2.95 -27.00 -4.58
CA SER A 676 -3.29 -26.96 -3.15
C SER A 676 -2.77 -25.68 -2.49
N ILE A 677 -3.48 -25.18 -1.49
CA ILE A 677 -3.00 -24.11 -0.60
C ILE A 677 -1.76 -24.52 0.21
N ASP A 678 -1.43 -25.81 0.22
CA ASP A 678 -0.23 -26.37 0.84
C ASP A 678 0.92 -26.62 -0.14
N GLY A 679 0.68 -26.41 -1.44
CA GLY A 679 1.69 -26.59 -2.48
C GLY A 679 2.85 -25.62 -2.31
N ALA A 680 4.05 -26.07 -2.67
CA ALA A 680 5.21 -25.20 -2.83
C ALA A 680 4.95 -24.18 -3.95
N TRP A 681 5.56 -23.02 -3.86
CA TRP A 681 5.54 -22.05 -4.95
C TRP A 681 6.43 -22.53 -6.08
N SER A 682 6.00 -22.38 -7.33
CA SER A 682 6.80 -22.67 -8.51
C SER A 682 6.69 -21.54 -9.52
N VAL A 683 7.82 -21.28 -10.18
CA VAL A 683 7.92 -20.28 -11.26
C VAL A 683 8.02 -21.02 -12.58
N ALA A 684 7.16 -20.65 -13.51
CA ALA A 684 7.14 -21.20 -14.86
C ALA A 684 7.06 -20.07 -15.89
N SER A 685 7.33 -20.44 -17.15
CA SER A 685 7.40 -19.46 -18.24
C SER A 685 6.81 -20.00 -19.52
N ALA A 686 5.99 -19.18 -20.17
CA ALA A 686 5.44 -19.47 -21.48
C ALA A 686 5.97 -18.47 -22.50
N GLU A 687 6.22 -18.93 -23.72
CA GLU A 687 6.36 -18.00 -24.83
C GLU A 687 5.07 -17.20 -24.97
N THR A 688 5.16 -15.91 -25.30
CA THR A 688 3.96 -15.08 -25.45
C THR A 688 4.15 -14.14 -26.64
N PRO A 689 3.30 -14.25 -27.68
CA PRO A 689 2.21 -15.21 -27.82
C PRO A 689 2.74 -16.65 -27.99
N HIS A 690 2.13 -17.64 -27.32
CA HIS A 690 2.49 -19.05 -27.53
C HIS A 690 1.89 -19.60 -28.83
N THR A 691 2.25 -20.83 -29.18
CA THR A 691 1.95 -21.46 -30.49
C THR A 691 0.48 -21.38 -30.86
N ALA A 692 -0.45 -21.72 -29.96
CA ALA A 692 -1.88 -21.71 -30.26
C ALA A 692 -2.40 -20.33 -30.67
N ILE A 693 -1.86 -19.25 -30.07
CA ILE A 693 -2.24 -17.88 -30.44
C ILE A 693 -1.66 -17.53 -31.81
N ARG A 694 -0.41 -17.89 -32.07
CA ARG A 694 0.24 -17.65 -33.37
C ARG A 694 -0.50 -18.39 -34.49
N ASP A 695 -0.87 -19.64 -34.26
CA ASP A 695 -1.63 -20.47 -35.20
C ASP A 695 -3.02 -19.87 -35.43
N LYS A 696 -3.70 -19.41 -34.36
CA LYS A 696 -5.01 -18.75 -34.51
C LYS A 696 -4.91 -17.42 -35.26
N LEU A 697 -3.87 -16.62 -35.02
CA LEU A 697 -3.65 -15.39 -35.78
C LEU A 697 -3.36 -15.68 -37.26
N ALA A 698 -2.62 -16.75 -37.56
CA ALA A 698 -2.38 -17.17 -38.93
C ALA A 698 -3.67 -17.67 -39.61
N GLU A 699 -4.54 -18.38 -38.87
CA GLU A 699 -5.86 -18.83 -39.33
C GLU A 699 -6.80 -17.64 -39.62
N LEU A 700 -6.82 -16.64 -38.74
CA LEU A 700 -7.65 -15.43 -38.90
C LEU A 700 -7.21 -14.57 -40.09
N GLY A 701 -5.95 -14.68 -40.53
CA GLY A 701 -5.44 -13.95 -41.68
C GLY A 701 -5.33 -12.44 -41.42
N ASP A 702 -5.79 -11.63 -42.36
CA ASP A 702 -5.79 -10.18 -42.22
C ASP A 702 -6.90 -9.73 -41.26
N LEU A 703 -6.52 -9.18 -40.10
CA LEU A 703 -7.47 -8.71 -39.10
C LEU A 703 -8.37 -7.57 -39.61
N ASP A 704 -8.00 -6.87 -40.69
CA ASP A 704 -8.88 -5.92 -41.36
C ASP A 704 -10.19 -6.59 -41.86
N GLU A 705 -10.18 -7.89 -42.19
CA GLU A 705 -11.38 -8.64 -42.59
C GLU A 705 -12.37 -8.89 -41.42
N LEU A 706 -11.90 -8.74 -40.18
CA LEU A 706 -12.75 -8.86 -38.99
C LEU A 706 -13.48 -7.55 -38.67
N VAL A 707 -13.14 -6.44 -39.31
CA VAL A 707 -13.79 -5.14 -39.09
C VAL A 707 -15.19 -5.14 -39.69
N ILE A 708 -16.20 -4.91 -38.85
CA ILE A 708 -17.63 -4.85 -39.21
C ILE A 708 -18.04 -3.42 -39.56
N LEU A 709 -17.56 -2.46 -38.78
CA LEU A 709 -17.80 -1.03 -38.97
C LEU A 709 -16.52 -0.22 -38.74
N SER A 710 -16.34 0.82 -39.56
CA SER A 710 -15.31 1.85 -39.47
C SER A 710 -15.92 3.26 -39.49
N PRO A 711 -15.17 4.29 -39.05
CA PRO A 711 -15.65 5.67 -39.13
C PRO A 711 -15.97 6.04 -40.58
N GLY A 712 -17.13 6.66 -40.81
CA GLY A 712 -17.66 6.96 -42.13
C GLY A 712 -18.63 5.90 -42.69
N ASP A 713 -18.73 4.72 -42.09
CA ASP A 713 -19.69 3.71 -42.53
C ASP A 713 -21.13 4.13 -42.22
N ARG A 714 -22.05 3.72 -43.11
CA ARG A 714 -23.47 4.02 -42.98
C ARG A 714 -24.16 3.04 -42.04
N VAL A 715 -24.90 3.57 -41.07
CA VAL A 715 -25.65 2.79 -40.08
C VAL A 715 -27.09 3.27 -40.02
N VAL A 716 -28.05 2.35 -40.10
CA VAL A 716 -29.46 2.62 -39.81
C VAL A 716 -29.73 2.17 -38.39
N VAL A 717 -30.18 3.07 -37.52
CA VAL A 717 -30.53 2.72 -36.13
C VAL A 717 -32.04 2.49 -36.04
N SER A 718 -32.45 1.44 -35.34
CA SER A 718 -33.85 1.13 -35.05
C SER A 718 -34.00 0.68 -33.60
N ALA A 719 -35.18 0.92 -33.01
CA ALA A 719 -35.52 0.49 -31.66
C ALA A 719 -36.59 -0.62 -31.71
N ASP A 720 -36.38 -1.68 -30.96
CA ASP A 720 -37.31 -2.79 -30.77
C ASP A 720 -37.46 -3.05 -29.25
N THR A 721 -38.30 -2.26 -28.59
CA THR A 721 -38.38 -2.23 -27.12
C THR A 721 -39.79 -2.41 -26.58
N ASP A 722 -39.90 -2.83 -25.31
CA ASP A 722 -41.16 -2.84 -24.55
C ASP A 722 -41.28 -1.58 -23.65
N LEU A 723 -40.56 -0.50 -24.00
CA LEU A 723 -40.49 0.71 -23.19
C LEU A 723 -41.65 1.67 -23.50
N PRO A 724 -42.02 2.55 -22.55
CA PRO A 724 -42.84 3.72 -22.84
C PRO A 724 -42.19 4.61 -23.92
N ALA A 725 -43.00 5.27 -24.75
CA ALA A 725 -42.55 6.04 -25.90
C ALA A 725 -41.51 7.13 -25.56
N ASP A 726 -41.64 7.79 -24.40
CA ASP A 726 -40.68 8.80 -23.94
C ASP A 726 -39.32 8.21 -23.58
N GLN A 727 -39.30 7.00 -23.01
CA GLN A 727 -38.07 6.28 -22.67
C GLN A 727 -37.42 5.66 -23.90
N GLU A 728 -38.21 5.10 -24.81
CA GLU A 728 -37.72 4.58 -26.09
C GLU A 728 -37.03 5.67 -26.91
N THR A 729 -37.66 6.85 -27.01
CA THR A 729 -37.08 8.02 -27.72
C THR A 729 -35.75 8.43 -27.11
N ARG A 730 -35.66 8.53 -25.77
CA ARG A 730 -34.41 8.87 -25.07
C ARG A 730 -33.30 7.88 -25.35
N VAL A 731 -33.59 6.58 -25.25
CA VAL A 731 -32.63 5.51 -25.52
C VAL A 731 -32.18 5.54 -26.98
N TYR A 732 -33.12 5.70 -27.91
CA TYR A 732 -32.83 5.83 -29.33
C TYR A 732 -31.89 7.01 -29.62
N ASP A 733 -32.21 8.20 -29.12
CA ASP A 733 -31.41 9.41 -29.32
C ASP A 733 -29.99 9.29 -28.72
N ALA A 734 -29.88 8.62 -27.57
CA ALA A 734 -28.59 8.37 -26.93
C ALA A 734 -27.72 7.41 -27.77
N VAL A 735 -28.29 6.31 -28.26
CA VAL A 735 -27.57 5.37 -29.13
C VAL A 735 -27.19 6.04 -30.45
N VAL A 736 -28.07 6.81 -31.07
CA VAL A 736 -27.76 7.59 -32.28
C VAL A 736 -26.61 8.57 -32.02
N SER A 737 -26.61 9.26 -30.87
CA SER A 737 -25.49 10.13 -30.47
C SER A 737 -24.19 9.35 -30.31
N ALA A 738 -24.22 8.16 -29.70
CA ALA A 738 -23.03 7.33 -29.53
C ALA A 738 -22.43 6.91 -30.89
N PHE A 739 -23.26 6.52 -31.86
CA PHE A 739 -22.79 6.20 -33.22
C PHE A 739 -22.17 7.44 -33.90
N LYS A 740 -22.82 8.60 -33.81
CA LYS A 740 -22.28 9.85 -34.40
C LYS A 740 -20.98 10.29 -33.75
N GLN A 741 -20.88 10.23 -32.43
CA GLN A 741 -19.65 10.59 -31.69
C GLN A 741 -18.48 9.67 -32.03
N SER A 742 -18.77 8.42 -32.41
CA SER A 742 -17.78 7.43 -32.84
C SER A 742 -17.39 7.57 -34.33
N GLY A 743 -17.98 8.53 -35.04
CA GLY A 743 -17.65 8.86 -36.43
C GLY A 743 -18.45 8.11 -37.49
N TYR A 744 -19.49 7.35 -37.11
CA TYR A 744 -20.35 6.65 -38.07
C TYR A 744 -21.40 7.58 -38.69
N LEU A 745 -21.80 7.30 -39.95
CA LEU A 745 -22.84 8.04 -40.66
C LEU A 745 -24.20 7.42 -40.38
N VAL A 746 -24.92 7.94 -39.40
CA VAL A 746 -26.31 7.53 -39.15
C VAL A 746 -27.21 8.07 -40.25
N VAL A 747 -27.86 7.17 -40.99
CA VAL A 747 -28.75 7.49 -42.13
C VAL A 747 -30.16 6.97 -41.87
N ASP A 748 -31.15 7.64 -42.47
CA ASP A 748 -32.53 7.15 -42.47
C ASP A 748 -32.65 5.88 -43.33
N GLU A 749 -33.61 5.02 -43.00
CA GLU A 749 -33.86 3.77 -43.71
C GLU A 749 -34.11 3.98 -45.22
N SER A 750 -34.76 5.09 -45.59
CA SER A 750 -34.99 5.46 -47.00
C SER A 750 -33.73 5.84 -47.77
N ALA A 751 -32.65 6.21 -47.08
CA ALA A 751 -31.35 6.58 -47.64
C ALA A 751 -30.31 5.46 -47.50
N ALA A 752 -30.70 4.31 -46.94
CA ALA A 752 -29.85 3.15 -46.79
C ALA A 752 -29.62 2.47 -48.14
N ASP A 753 -28.37 2.15 -48.44
CA ASP A 753 -27.99 1.29 -49.56
C ASP A 753 -27.64 -0.12 -49.04
N ALA A 754 -27.28 -1.04 -49.95
CA ALA A 754 -26.92 -2.41 -49.60
C ALA A 754 -25.68 -2.53 -48.68
N SER A 755 -24.90 -1.45 -48.52
CA SER A 755 -23.72 -1.43 -47.63
C SER A 755 -24.07 -1.00 -46.20
N ALA A 756 -25.21 -0.33 -45.99
CA ALA A 756 -25.63 0.15 -44.69
C ALA A 756 -25.88 -1.03 -43.73
N LYS A 757 -25.30 -0.97 -42.53
CA LYS A 757 -25.56 -1.95 -41.46
C LYS A 757 -26.76 -1.50 -40.63
N GLN A 758 -27.54 -2.45 -40.14
CA GLN A 758 -28.66 -2.16 -39.26
C GLN A 758 -28.24 -2.32 -37.80
N ALA A 759 -28.29 -1.24 -37.03
CA ALA A 759 -28.15 -1.25 -35.58
C ALA A 759 -29.53 -1.36 -34.94
N VAL A 760 -29.81 -2.46 -34.25
CA VAL A 760 -31.06 -2.68 -33.52
C VAL A 760 -30.81 -2.56 -32.03
N VAL A 761 -31.48 -1.60 -31.40
CA VAL A 761 -31.52 -1.42 -29.95
C VAL A 761 -32.70 -2.19 -29.41
N THR A 762 -32.44 -3.13 -28.50
CA THR A 762 -33.48 -3.94 -27.86
C THR A 762 -33.49 -3.66 -26.37
N CYS A 763 -34.69 -3.47 -25.80
CA CYS A 763 -34.90 -3.44 -24.35
C CYS A 763 -36.25 -4.07 -24.06
N LYS A 764 -36.25 -5.38 -23.81
CA LYS A 764 -37.47 -6.18 -23.72
C LYS A 764 -37.55 -6.96 -22.42
N ARG A 765 -38.77 -7.16 -21.95
CA ARG A 765 -39.01 -8.05 -20.82
C ARG A 765 -38.84 -9.50 -21.28
N ALA A 766 -38.11 -10.30 -20.50
CA ALA A 766 -37.91 -11.71 -20.81
C ALA A 766 -39.26 -12.44 -20.96
N ALA A 767 -39.38 -13.27 -21.98
CA ALA A 767 -40.63 -13.97 -22.29
C ALA A 767 -41.07 -14.95 -21.19
N LYS A 768 -40.12 -15.48 -20.40
CA LYS A 768 -40.37 -16.40 -19.29
C LYS A 768 -39.64 -15.93 -18.04
N PRO A 769 -40.22 -16.12 -16.83
CA PRO A 769 -39.49 -15.94 -15.58
C PRO A 769 -38.30 -16.92 -15.50
N ILE A 770 -37.22 -16.48 -14.86
CA ILE A 770 -36.02 -17.27 -14.61
C ILE A 770 -35.72 -17.33 -13.12
N GLU A 771 -35.00 -18.36 -12.68
CA GLU A 771 -34.48 -18.43 -11.31
C GLU A 771 -33.13 -17.72 -11.21
N VAL A 772 -32.93 -16.92 -10.17
CA VAL A 772 -31.67 -16.26 -9.82
C VAL A 772 -31.35 -16.50 -8.34
N LEU A 773 -30.10 -16.32 -7.96
CA LEU A 773 -29.63 -16.42 -6.58
C LEU A 773 -29.39 -15.01 -6.02
N ILE A 774 -29.96 -14.67 -4.86
CA ILE A 774 -29.75 -13.36 -4.24
C ILE A 774 -29.23 -13.54 -2.81
N ALA A 775 -28.11 -12.88 -2.50
CA ALA A 775 -27.55 -12.91 -1.17
C ALA A 775 -28.45 -12.17 -0.17
N ASN A 776 -28.73 -12.79 0.97
CA ASN A 776 -29.46 -12.21 2.08
C ASN A 776 -28.46 -11.82 3.19
N PRO A 777 -28.12 -10.52 3.35
CA PRO A 777 -27.16 -10.05 4.34
C PRO A 777 -27.66 -10.23 5.79
N LYS A 778 -28.94 -10.54 6.00
CA LYS A 778 -29.54 -10.80 7.32
C LYS A 778 -29.62 -12.28 7.67
N ALA A 779 -29.42 -13.18 6.70
CA ALA A 779 -29.46 -14.62 6.94
C ALA A 779 -28.16 -15.10 7.57
N LYS A 780 -28.26 -15.88 8.65
CA LYS A 780 -27.12 -16.55 9.29
C LYS A 780 -27.02 -18.00 8.78
N PRO A 781 -25.80 -18.55 8.60
CA PRO A 781 -25.66 -19.97 8.26
C PRO A 781 -26.28 -20.86 9.35
N PRO A 782 -26.88 -22.01 8.98
CA PRO A 782 -27.39 -22.98 9.94
C PRO A 782 -26.29 -23.44 10.89
N ALA A 783 -26.60 -23.58 12.18
CA ALA A 783 -25.62 -23.95 13.21
C ALA A 783 -25.06 -25.36 13.02
N ASP A 784 -25.80 -26.24 12.34
CA ASP A 784 -25.49 -27.64 12.03
C ASP A 784 -24.73 -27.81 10.71
N ASN A 785 -24.69 -26.78 9.86
CA ASN A 785 -23.91 -26.79 8.64
C ASN A 785 -23.38 -25.37 8.31
N PRO A 786 -22.29 -24.92 8.96
CA PRO A 786 -21.70 -23.62 8.73
C PRO A 786 -21.13 -23.43 7.31
N GLN A 787 -21.13 -24.48 6.48
CA GLN A 787 -20.76 -24.45 5.06
C GLN A 787 -21.96 -24.50 4.09
N ALA A 788 -23.21 -24.56 4.59
CA ALA A 788 -24.38 -24.63 3.73
C ALA A 788 -24.50 -23.39 2.82
N PHE A 789 -24.39 -23.63 1.52
CA PHE A 789 -24.57 -22.68 0.41
C PHE A 789 -23.55 -21.53 0.32
N LYS A 790 -22.30 -21.88 0.01
CA LYS A 790 -21.41 -21.01 -0.76
C LYS A 790 -21.79 -21.12 -2.25
N PRO A 791 -21.77 -20.05 -3.05
CA PRO A 791 -21.98 -20.19 -4.49
C PRO A 791 -20.90 -21.13 -5.06
N PRO A 792 -21.19 -21.90 -6.14
CA PRO A 792 -20.14 -22.61 -6.86
C PRO A 792 -19.07 -21.60 -7.26
N ARG A 793 -17.84 -21.84 -6.80
CA ARG A 793 -16.69 -21.01 -7.18
C ARG A 793 -16.39 -21.26 -8.65
N GLY A 794 -16.48 -20.21 -9.46
CA GLY A 794 -16.11 -20.25 -10.86
C GLY A 794 -17.27 -19.93 -11.79
N PHE A 795 -17.53 -18.64 -12.02
CA PHE A 795 -18.07 -18.16 -13.29
C PHE A 795 -17.51 -16.76 -13.54
N ALA A 796 -16.88 -16.60 -14.71
CA ALA A 796 -16.35 -15.34 -15.19
C ALA A 796 -17.48 -14.31 -15.29
N VAL A 797 -17.24 -13.12 -14.76
CA VAL A 797 -18.17 -12.01 -14.78
C VAL A 797 -17.94 -11.20 -16.08
N PRO A 798 -18.96 -10.96 -16.93
CA PRO A 798 -18.83 -10.02 -18.05
C PRO A 798 -18.71 -8.55 -17.59
N SER A 799 -17.98 -7.76 -18.38
CA SER A 799 -17.31 -6.47 -18.08
C SER A 799 -18.18 -5.19 -18.06
N HIS A 800 -19.51 -5.28 -17.95
CA HIS A 800 -20.37 -4.08 -17.90
C HIS A 800 -21.30 -4.11 -16.69
N ARG A 801 -20.86 -3.52 -15.56
CA ARG A 801 -21.61 -3.50 -14.28
C ARG A 801 -21.88 -2.06 -13.78
N PRO A 802 -23.14 -1.72 -13.41
CA PRO A 802 -23.46 -0.50 -12.69
C PRO A 802 -22.83 -0.46 -11.27
N ALA A 803 -22.62 0.74 -10.73
CA ALA A 803 -21.92 1.07 -9.48
C ALA A 803 -22.48 0.51 -8.13
N TRP A 804 -23.30 -0.56 -8.15
CA TRP A 804 -23.83 -1.23 -6.96
C TRP A 804 -23.07 -2.52 -6.59
N PHE A 805 -22.11 -2.95 -7.41
CA PHE A 805 -21.19 -4.03 -7.07
C PHE A 805 -20.01 -3.48 -6.27
N GLY A 806 -20.08 -3.61 -4.94
CA GLY A 806 -18.97 -3.31 -4.04
C GLY A 806 -17.77 -4.23 -4.26
N ALA A 807 -16.58 -3.66 -4.02
CA ALA A 807 -15.22 -4.18 -4.19
C ALA A 807 -14.95 -5.67 -3.83
N PRO A 808 -13.89 -6.27 -4.41
CA PRO A 808 -13.44 -7.63 -4.12
C PRO A 808 -12.75 -7.72 -2.75
N GLY A 809 -12.89 -8.87 -2.06
CA GLY A 809 -11.98 -9.25 -0.97
C GLY A 809 -12.54 -9.23 0.47
N GLY A 810 -13.84 -9.44 0.68
CA GLY A 810 -14.38 -9.73 2.01
C GLY A 810 -15.12 -11.06 2.01
N SER A 811 -14.75 -11.99 2.90
CA SER A 811 -15.54 -13.19 3.18
C SER A 811 -16.90 -12.80 3.77
N THR A 812 -17.88 -12.46 2.95
CA THR A 812 -19.25 -12.23 3.41
C THR A 812 -19.92 -13.61 3.54
N ASN A 813 -20.16 -14.04 4.78
CA ASN A 813 -20.94 -15.25 5.11
C ASN A 813 -22.44 -15.05 4.84
N TRP A 814 -22.80 -14.49 3.67
CA TRP A 814 -24.20 -14.26 3.30
C TRP A 814 -24.77 -15.53 2.66
N MET A 815 -25.96 -15.93 3.10
CA MET A 815 -26.67 -17.03 2.45
C MET A 815 -27.33 -16.54 1.17
N TYR A 816 -27.30 -17.35 0.11
CA TYR A 816 -28.01 -17.08 -1.13
C TYR A 816 -29.36 -17.79 -1.14
N GLU A 817 -30.41 -17.05 -1.49
CA GLU A 817 -31.77 -17.56 -1.63
C GLU A 817 -32.14 -17.58 -3.12
N LYS A 818 -32.90 -18.61 -3.54
CA LYS A 818 -33.44 -18.69 -4.89
C LYS A 818 -34.66 -17.78 -5.02
N HIS A 819 -34.69 -16.98 -6.07
CA HIS A 819 -35.85 -16.15 -6.41
C HIS A 819 -36.17 -16.26 -7.88
N THR A 820 -37.46 -16.19 -8.20
CA THR A 820 -37.95 -16.12 -9.57
C THR A 820 -38.16 -14.66 -9.96
N VAL A 821 -37.61 -14.26 -11.11
CA VAL A 821 -37.76 -12.90 -11.65
C VAL A 821 -38.01 -12.96 -13.16
N THR A 822 -38.76 -11.99 -13.68
CA THR A 822 -38.89 -11.76 -15.12
C THR A 822 -38.04 -10.54 -15.48
N PRO A 823 -36.78 -10.74 -15.89
CA PRO A 823 -35.86 -9.63 -16.07
C PRO A 823 -36.19 -8.79 -17.31
N TYR A 824 -35.69 -7.56 -17.36
CA TYR A 824 -35.50 -6.85 -18.63
C TYR A 824 -34.11 -7.17 -19.17
N ASN A 825 -34.06 -7.55 -20.44
CA ASN A 825 -32.83 -7.74 -21.18
C ASN A 825 -32.66 -6.56 -22.13
N SER A 826 -31.43 -6.07 -22.25
CA SER A 826 -31.09 -4.99 -23.17
C SER A 826 -29.92 -5.37 -24.06
N SER A 827 -29.91 -4.87 -25.29
CA SER A 827 -28.80 -5.09 -26.20
C SER A 827 -28.75 -4.04 -27.31
N VAL A 828 -27.56 -3.82 -27.86
CA VAL A 828 -27.37 -3.15 -29.14
C VAL A 828 -26.73 -4.17 -30.08
N THR A 829 -27.39 -4.45 -31.20
CA THR A 829 -26.92 -5.45 -32.18
C THR A 829 -26.69 -4.80 -33.54
N ILE A 830 -25.60 -5.18 -34.21
CA ILE A 830 -25.32 -4.76 -35.58
C ILE A 830 -25.58 -5.95 -36.49
N ARG A 831 -26.39 -5.72 -37.52
CA ARG A 831 -26.88 -6.73 -38.46
C ARG A 831 -26.59 -6.38 -39.91
N GLN A 832 -26.50 -7.42 -40.73
CA GLN A 832 -26.58 -7.33 -42.18
C GLN A 832 -27.53 -8.42 -42.67
N GLY A 833 -28.72 -8.01 -43.12
CA GLY A 833 -29.83 -8.94 -43.32
C GLY A 833 -30.20 -9.62 -41.99
N ASP A 834 -30.41 -10.94 -42.03
CA ASP A 834 -30.77 -11.73 -40.84
C ASP A 834 -29.55 -12.08 -39.95
N SER A 835 -28.33 -11.83 -40.44
CA SER A 835 -27.10 -12.17 -39.71
C SER A 835 -26.73 -11.08 -38.69
N ILE A 836 -26.57 -11.48 -37.43
CA ILE A 836 -25.98 -10.63 -36.39
C ILE A 836 -24.46 -10.67 -36.54
N LEU A 837 -23.85 -9.51 -36.80
CA LEU A 837 -22.42 -9.37 -36.95
C LEU A 837 -21.75 -9.05 -35.61
N TRP A 838 -22.41 -8.26 -34.78
CA TRP A 838 -21.92 -7.86 -33.45
C TRP A 838 -23.08 -7.64 -32.49
N SER A 839 -22.85 -7.85 -31.19
CA SER A 839 -23.82 -7.48 -30.17
C SER A 839 -23.16 -7.15 -28.84
N ASP A 840 -23.57 -6.04 -28.23
CA ASP A 840 -23.40 -5.78 -26.81
C ASP A 840 -24.70 -6.11 -26.07
N ARG A 841 -24.66 -6.99 -25.06
CA ARG A 841 -25.86 -7.49 -24.36
C ARG A 841 -25.75 -7.39 -22.85
N ALA A 842 -26.88 -7.07 -22.22
CA ALA A 842 -27.15 -7.21 -20.81
C ALA A 842 -28.31 -8.19 -20.66
N GLU A 843 -27.99 -9.47 -20.50
CA GLU A 843 -28.97 -10.53 -20.27
C GLU A 843 -28.74 -11.16 -18.90
N ILE A 844 -29.82 -11.35 -18.16
CA ILE A 844 -29.76 -12.06 -16.88
C ILE A 844 -29.98 -13.55 -17.16
N GLN A 845 -29.02 -14.37 -16.73
CA GLN A 845 -29.04 -15.81 -16.98
C GLN A 845 -29.66 -16.59 -15.81
N PRO A 846 -30.30 -17.74 -16.08
CA PRO A 846 -30.75 -18.64 -15.02
C PRO A 846 -29.60 -19.05 -14.08
N GLY A 847 -29.85 -19.03 -12.77
CA GLY A 847 -28.86 -19.35 -11.74
C GLY A 847 -27.86 -18.23 -11.43
N GLN A 848 -27.90 -17.10 -12.15
CA GLN A 848 -27.00 -15.97 -11.91
C GLN A 848 -27.18 -15.42 -10.48
N SER A 849 -26.06 -15.08 -9.84
CA SER A 849 -26.04 -14.61 -8.45
C SER A 849 -25.90 -13.09 -8.33
N PHE A 850 -26.62 -12.53 -7.37
CA PHE A 850 -26.66 -11.09 -7.06
C PHE A 850 -26.46 -10.85 -5.58
N SER A 851 -25.98 -9.67 -5.23
CA SER A 851 -25.79 -9.27 -3.84
C SER A 851 -26.25 -7.83 -3.65
N PRO A 852 -27.07 -7.53 -2.62
CA PRO A 852 -27.44 -6.16 -2.31
C PRO A 852 -26.22 -5.38 -1.83
N THR A 853 -26.23 -4.06 -2.00
CA THR A 853 -25.25 -3.20 -1.33
C THR A 853 -25.39 -3.30 0.19
N ALA A 854 -24.40 -2.81 0.93
CA ALA A 854 -24.38 -2.87 2.41
C ALA A 854 -25.65 -2.30 3.10
N LYS A 855 -26.45 -1.48 2.40
CA LYS A 855 -27.73 -0.93 2.87
C LYS A 855 -28.97 -1.48 2.15
N GLY A 856 -28.80 -2.26 1.08
CA GLY A 856 -29.88 -2.78 0.24
C GLY A 856 -30.49 -4.09 0.79
N SER A 857 -31.70 -4.38 0.33
CA SER A 857 -32.44 -5.61 0.61
C SER A 857 -32.53 -6.54 -0.61
N VAL A 858 -32.91 -7.80 -0.39
CA VAL A 858 -33.23 -8.75 -1.48
C VAL A 858 -34.30 -8.17 -2.41
N GLN A 859 -35.31 -7.48 -1.86
CA GLN A 859 -36.38 -6.87 -2.64
C GLN A 859 -35.87 -5.74 -3.54
N ASP A 860 -34.84 -4.99 -3.11
CA ASP A 860 -34.24 -3.94 -3.95
C ASP A 860 -33.56 -4.54 -5.17
N VAL A 861 -32.88 -5.69 -5.01
CA VAL A 861 -32.30 -6.45 -6.12
C VAL A 861 -33.39 -6.95 -7.06
N LEU A 862 -34.47 -7.56 -6.55
CA LEU A 862 -35.58 -8.03 -7.39
C LEU A 862 -36.25 -6.89 -8.17
N ASN A 863 -36.46 -5.75 -7.52
CA ASN A 863 -37.02 -4.55 -8.14
C ASN A 863 -36.11 -4.00 -9.24
N MET A 864 -34.79 -4.07 -9.06
CA MET A 864 -33.80 -3.68 -10.06
C MET A 864 -33.85 -4.62 -11.27
N LEU A 865 -33.76 -5.93 -11.05
CA LEU A 865 -33.78 -6.92 -12.13
C LEU A 865 -35.08 -6.87 -12.95
N SER A 866 -36.20 -6.51 -12.31
CA SER A 866 -37.52 -6.40 -12.95
C SER A 866 -37.76 -5.08 -13.71
N LYS A 867 -36.78 -4.17 -13.73
CA LYS A 867 -36.87 -2.87 -14.41
C LYS A 867 -35.82 -2.76 -15.51
N PRO A 868 -36.10 -2.02 -16.60
CA PRO A 868 -35.11 -1.78 -17.65
C PRO A 868 -33.94 -0.94 -17.13
N ASP A 869 -32.71 -1.33 -17.46
CA ASP A 869 -31.50 -0.54 -17.18
C ASP A 869 -31.27 0.49 -18.30
N LEU A 870 -32.09 1.55 -18.27
CA LEU A 870 -32.01 2.63 -19.26
C LEU A 870 -30.67 3.36 -19.22
N LYS A 871 -30.09 3.49 -18.02
CA LYS A 871 -28.84 4.22 -17.81
C LYS A 871 -27.71 3.64 -18.65
N ARG A 872 -27.61 2.30 -18.70
CA ARG A 872 -26.62 1.61 -19.54
C ARG A 872 -26.73 1.99 -21.01
N LEU A 873 -27.95 2.00 -21.56
CA LEU A 873 -28.17 2.33 -22.97
C LEU A 873 -27.98 3.83 -23.25
N GLU A 874 -28.33 4.68 -22.29
CA GLU A 874 -28.14 6.14 -22.39
C GLU A 874 -26.67 6.56 -22.28
N GLU A 875 -25.84 5.79 -21.59
CA GLU A 875 -24.41 6.04 -21.40
C GLU A 875 -23.53 5.13 -22.28
N ILE A 876 -24.08 4.50 -23.32
CA ILE A 876 -23.31 3.62 -24.19
C ILE A 876 -22.21 4.39 -24.93
N VAL A 877 -21.01 3.81 -24.93
CA VAL A 877 -19.86 4.31 -25.68
C VAL A 877 -19.48 3.24 -26.71
N LEU A 878 -19.37 3.64 -27.97
CA LEU A 878 -18.97 2.74 -29.05
C LEU A 878 -17.51 3.04 -29.44
N PRO A 879 -16.73 2.02 -29.80
CA PRO A 879 -15.40 2.25 -30.37
C PRO A 879 -15.53 2.82 -31.78
N GLY A 880 -14.50 3.51 -32.26
CA GLY A 880 -14.45 4.03 -33.64
C GLY A 880 -14.41 2.92 -34.70
N ARG A 881 -13.95 1.72 -34.34
CA ARG A 881 -14.06 0.50 -35.15
C ARG A 881 -14.71 -0.61 -34.35
N ILE A 882 -15.65 -1.34 -34.96
CA ILE A 882 -16.25 -2.53 -34.35
C ILE A 882 -15.79 -3.75 -35.12
N CYS A 883 -15.22 -4.72 -34.42
CA CYS A 883 -14.72 -5.97 -34.99
C CYS A 883 -15.66 -7.13 -34.61
N ARG A 884 -15.67 -8.18 -35.44
CA ARG A 884 -16.36 -9.44 -35.15
C ARG A 884 -15.74 -10.04 -33.90
N SER A 885 -16.57 -10.42 -32.94
CA SER A 885 -16.12 -11.09 -31.72
C SER A 885 -15.80 -12.55 -32.00
N GLY A 886 -14.81 -13.10 -31.30
CA GLY A 886 -14.55 -14.54 -31.35
C GLY A 886 -15.54 -15.35 -30.47
N PRO A 887 -15.57 -16.68 -30.65
CA PRO A 887 -16.56 -17.57 -30.00
C PRO A 887 -16.32 -17.77 -28.49
N VAL A 888 -15.13 -17.47 -27.98
CA VAL A 888 -14.72 -17.75 -26.60
C VAL A 888 -14.82 -16.48 -25.75
N GLY A 889 -15.99 -16.21 -25.17
CA GLY A 889 -16.17 -15.05 -24.30
C GLY A 889 -15.88 -13.70 -24.97
N GLY A 890 -16.03 -13.63 -26.30
CA GLY A 890 -15.70 -12.48 -27.13
C GLY A 890 -14.31 -12.52 -27.77
N GLY A 891 -13.43 -13.43 -27.33
CA GLY A 891 -12.12 -13.71 -27.92
C GLY A 891 -12.09 -14.96 -28.80
N TYR A 892 -10.96 -15.19 -29.47
CA TYR A 892 -10.76 -16.31 -30.41
C TYR A 892 -10.11 -17.54 -29.78
N GLY A 893 -9.82 -17.46 -28.50
CA GLY A 893 -9.39 -18.58 -27.68
C GLY A 893 -9.10 -18.17 -26.24
N ALA A 894 -8.86 -19.16 -25.39
CA ALA A 894 -8.40 -18.97 -24.03
C ALA A 894 -7.35 -20.03 -23.67
N THR A 895 -6.44 -19.69 -22.76
CA THR A 895 -5.43 -20.62 -22.25
C THR A 895 -5.59 -20.79 -20.76
N LEU A 896 -5.66 -22.04 -20.32
CA LEU A 896 -5.59 -22.43 -18.93
C LEU A 896 -4.12 -22.64 -18.52
N LEU A 897 -3.67 -21.91 -17.50
CA LEU A 897 -2.31 -21.95 -16.96
C LEU A 897 -2.31 -22.53 -15.53
N ASP A 898 -1.27 -23.25 -15.15
CA ASP A 898 -1.03 -23.67 -13.77
C ASP A 898 0.45 -23.59 -13.37
N ALA A 899 0.88 -24.35 -12.35
CA ALA A 899 2.27 -24.41 -11.90
C ALA A 899 3.22 -25.16 -12.85
N ASP A 900 2.67 -26.01 -13.70
CA ASP A 900 3.41 -26.92 -14.58
C ASP A 900 3.45 -26.42 -16.03
N GLY A 901 2.61 -25.43 -16.38
CA GLY A 901 2.65 -24.89 -17.72
C GLY A 901 1.35 -24.28 -18.23
N VAL A 902 1.28 -24.24 -19.56
CA VAL A 902 0.02 -24.26 -20.29
C VAL A 902 -0.60 -25.64 -20.13
N LEU A 903 -1.75 -25.72 -19.47
CA LEU A 903 -2.52 -26.95 -19.31
C LEU A 903 -3.34 -27.27 -20.55
N GLU A 904 -4.09 -26.28 -21.04
CA GLU A 904 -5.06 -26.47 -22.10
C GLU A 904 -5.31 -25.16 -22.84
N ASP A 905 -5.45 -25.25 -24.17
CA ASP A 905 -5.90 -24.16 -25.02
C ASP A 905 -7.33 -24.47 -25.50
N TYR A 906 -8.24 -23.54 -25.25
CA TYR A 906 -9.64 -23.63 -25.65
C TYR A 906 -9.89 -22.70 -26.84
N LEU A 907 -10.18 -23.29 -28.01
CA LEU A 907 -10.39 -22.55 -29.27
C LEU A 907 -11.86 -22.25 -29.58
N GLY A 908 -12.79 -22.76 -28.78
CA GLY A 908 -14.23 -22.55 -28.98
C GLY A 908 -14.83 -23.31 -30.15
N GLU A 909 -14.28 -24.49 -30.51
CA GLU A 909 -14.99 -25.41 -31.41
C GLU A 909 -16.22 -26.01 -30.69
N GLU A 910 -17.31 -26.16 -31.45
CA GLU A 910 -18.70 -26.37 -31.01
C GLU A 910 -18.88 -27.51 -29.98
N GLU A 911 -19.51 -27.18 -28.84
CA GLU A 911 -20.46 -28.08 -28.14
C GLU A 911 -21.89 -27.58 -28.32
#